data_AF-A0A6A1R3X7-F1
#
_entry.id   AF-A0A6A1R3X7-F1
#
_cell.length_a   1.000
_cell.length_b   1.000
_cell.length_c   1.000
_cell.angle_alpha   90.00
_cell.angle_beta   90.00
_cell.angle_gamma   90.00
#
_symmetry.space_group_name_H-M   'P 1'
#
loop_
_entity.id
_entity.type
_entity.pdbx_description
1 polymer ?
#
loop_
_entity_poly.entity_id
_entity_poly.type
_entity_poly.pdbx_seq_one_letter_code
_entity_poly.pdbx_strand_id
1 'polypeptide(L)'
;MSRPDLSFLINREDPSSQSGDTSDLERLSLDGLPDFDIPDRLPDDDPVAALIAELRNYQNELEIQNKVLDYSQAVAESASERFEALFSSVPLPLLVLDKHDMVIQANAMAHNAFQAEGHDRLLVSFMPYVCPTDVGRVTQAFEAARLEGSSEAHAVIFTLGNGKQIQGDLHIACIQIPQRDGPSIAQFMCALVDQSPLLAERQQLLHRNEQLHASERRLESVINSSLDAIICVDQDHRITVFNPSAATLFLCPATDALGSKLDRFLPEAMHALDLAPLTTQVTLGEMSALTATGNSVPVEVSLSFDRLPDGEIITVFARDLTSHKRAEAQRNELELQLRESHKMQALGTMAGGIAHDFNNIVGAILGNVELAKADCGHNPQALESLLEIEKAGRRARDLVRQILTFSRNEPPKRYPIDASEVMRDTERLLRVTLPPAIELQVDATPDLPCMLADPTQVEQAIFNLATNAVHALGENRGLIQLQASLSLSEQRLCDRLGLPLGDYIVISVRDNGPGIAPETLQRIFEPFFTTKPVGQGTGLGLAVVHGVMRTHGGAVDVNSRLGQGSTFTLYFPVSAQDSTSKRTTSAHASKQSVCAVPAIQAAAEPDLRKHVMYVDDDQALVSLVQRLLRRRGYQVTGFLDPREATEALRKDPFAYDLVVTDYNMPGYCGVDLVRDTKTIRSDLPVALASGYITTEIEAQAIAAGALALIYKPNDVDELCETVDRLIRPGA
;
A
#
# COMPACT_ATOMS: atom_id res chain seq x y z
N MET A 1 -41.61 -38.09 7.77
CA MET A 1 -42.74 -39.02 8.01
C MET A 1 -42.95 -39.86 6.76
N SER A 2 -42.36 -41.06 6.73
CA SER A 2 -42.66 -42.13 5.78
C SER A 2 -43.11 -43.33 6.60
N ARG A 3 -44.21 -43.98 6.18
CA ARG A 3 -44.74 -45.20 6.82
C ARG A 3 -43.69 -46.32 6.73
N PRO A 4 -43.49 -47.15 7.76
CA PRO A 4 -42.65 -48.34 7.63
C PRO A 4 -43.34 -49.41 6.78
N ASP A 5 -42.56 -49.97 5.86
CA ASP A 5 -42.93 -51.03 4.93
C ASP A 5 -42.97 -52.38 5.68
N LEU A 6 -44.15 -53.00 5.74
CA LEU A 6 -44.42 -54.26 6.45
C LEU A 6 -44.47 -55.47 5.50
N SER A 7 -43.86 -55.35 4.32
CA SER A 7 -43.85 -56.36 3.26
C SER A 7 -43.17 -57.70 3.63
N PHE A 8 -42.49 -57.81 4.78
CA PHE A 8 -41.88 -59.05 5.25
C PHE A 8 -42.79 -59.93 6.14
N LEU A 9 -44.00 -59.45 6.50
CA LEU A 9 -44.96 -60.19 7.35
C LEU A 9 -46.05 -60.93 6.57
N ILE A 10 -46.04 -60.89 5.24
CA ILE A 10 -47.03 -61.56 4.37
C ILE A 10 -46.29 -62.47 3.39
N ASN A 11 -45.76 -63.60 3.88
CA ASN A 11 -45.45 -64.74 3.02
C ASN A 11 -46.76 -65.48 2.73
N ARG A 12 -47.44 -65.06 1.65
CA ARG A 12 -48.42 -65.90 0.94
C ARG A 12 -47.65 -66.74 -0.07
N GLU A 13 -47.36 -67.99 0.28
CA GLU A 13 -47.16 -69.03 -0.71
C GLU A 13 -48.48 -69.81 -0.81
N ASP A 14 -49.28 -69.45 -1.82
CA ASP A 14 -50.23 -70.38 -2.42
C ASP A 14 -49.45 -71.33 -3.34
N PRO A 15 -49.72 -72.64 -3.26
CA PRO A 15 -49.71 -73.43 -4.47
C PRO A 15 -50.99 -74.29 -4.55
N SER A 16 -52.01 -73.76 -5.22
CA SER A 16 -53.08 -74.59 -5.78
C SER A 16 -52.76 -74.93 -7.23
N SER A 17 -52.28 -76.15 -7.47
CA SER A 17 -52.69 -77.06 -8.55
C SER A 17 -51.54 -77.97 -8.98
N GLN A 18 -51.57 -79.24 -8.57
CA GLN A 18 -51.58 -80.40 -9.48
C GLN A 18 -51.48 -81.71 -8.67
N SER A 19 -52.60 -82.45 -8.66
CA SER A 19 -52.72 -83.90 -8.80
C SER A 19 -51.55 -84.80 -8.37
N GLY A 20 -51.82 -85.68 -7.41
CA GLY A 20 -51.08 -86.94 -7.27
C GLY A 20 -51.21 -87.52 -5.86
N ASP A 21 -51.88 -88.67 -5.78
CA ASP A 21 -51.76 -89.73 -4.78
C ASP A 21 -51.41 -89.35 -3.32
N THR A 22 -52.31 -89.65 -2.40
CA THR A 22 -52.03 -90.67 -1.38
C THR A 22 -53.28 -91.02 -0.59
N SER A 23 -53.56 -92.31 -0.59
CA SER A 23 -54.35 -93.05 0.38
C SER A 23 -53.77 -92.91 1.79
N ASP A 24 -54.59 -93.31 2.76
CA ASP A 24 -54.22 -93.66 4.13
C ASP A 24 -54.10 -92.48 5.09
N LEU A 25 -55.20 -92.17 5.79
CA LEU A 25 -55.24 -92.37 7.25
C LEU A 25 -56.64 -92.10 7.80
N GLU A 26 -57.01 -92.99 8.71
CA GLU A 26 -58.35 -93.40 9.06
C GLU A 26 -58.98 -92.55 10.18
N ARG A 27 -60.30 -92.41 10.06
CA ARG A 27 -61.32 -92.61 11.11
C ARG A 27 -60.81 -92.72 12.54
N LEU A 28 -61.24 -91.79 13.40
CA LEU A 28 -61.56 -92.09 14.80
C LEU A 28 -62.89 -91.42 15.16
N SER A 29 -63.86 -92.31 15.34
CA SER A 29 -65.29 -92.09 15.47
C SER A 29 -65.67 -91.48 16.82
N LEU A 30 -66.58 -90.53 16.78
CA LEU A 30 -67.43 -90.12 17.91
C LEU A 30 -68.48 -91.21 18.13
N ASP A 31 -68.13 -92.29 18.83
CA ASP A 31 -69.08 -93.32 19.28
C ASP A 31 -68.74 -93.70 20.73
N GLY A 32 -69.52 -93.16 21.66
CA GLY A 32 -69.31 -93.39 23.10
C GLY A 32 -70.44 -92.89 23.99
N LEU A 33 -71.66 -92.77 23.46
CA LEU A 33 -72.88 -92.58 24.24
C LEU A 33 -73.63 -93.92 24.27
N PRO A 34 -73.79 -94.61 25.41
CA PRO A 34 -74.62 -95.80 25.46
C PRO A 34 -76.12 -95.44 25.36
N ASP A 35 -76.81 -96.18 24.50
CA ASP A 35 -78.27 -96.20 24.33
C ASP A 35 -79.00 -96.41 25.67
N PHE A 36 -79.98 -95.55 25.96
CA PHE A 36 -80.90 -95.74 27.08
C PHE A 36 -82.10 -96.58 26.62
N ASP A 37 -82.06 -97.88 26.93
CA ASP A 37 -83.21 -98.77 26.86
C ASP A 37 -84.24 -98.38 27.94
N ILE A 38 -85.47 -98.08 27.51
CA ILE A 38 -86.64 -97.87 28.38
C ILE A 38 -87.45 -99.17 28.37
N PRO A 39 -87.48 -99.96 29.47
CA PRO A 39 -88.40 -101.09 29.56
C PRO A 39 -89.77 -100.64 30.08
N ASP A 40 -90.79 -100.92 29.27
CA ASP A 40 -92.20 -100.64 29.55
C ASP A 40 -92.85 -101.81 30.32
N ARG A 41 -93.60 -101.46 31.38
CA ARG A 41 -94.60 -102.22 32.19
C ARG A 41 -94.20 -103.00 33.46
N LEU A 42 -94.51 -102.30 34.58
CA LEU A 42 -95.03 -102.68 35.93
C LEU A 42 -95.94 -103.94 35.98
N PRO A 43 -96.10 -104.65 37.15
CA PRO A 43 -96.46 -104.03 38.44
C PRO A 43 -95.93 -104.69 39.74
N ASP A 44 -95.77 -103.88 40.79
CA ASP A 44 -96.27 -104.06 42.17
C ASP A 44 -95.45 -103.15 43.12
N ASP A 45 -96.16 -102.51 44.06
CA ASP A 45 -95.67 -101.51 45.02
C ASP A 45 -94.47 -102.01 45.86
N ASP A 46 -93.25 -101.88 45.33
CA ASP A 46 -92.02 -101.96 46.11
C ASP A 46 -91.41 -100.55 46.25
N PRO A 47 -91.60 -99.86 47.40
CA PRO A 47 -91.03 -98.53 47.62
C PRO A 47 -89.50 -98.51 47.48
N VAL A 48 -88.84 -99.68 47.56
CA VAL A 48 -87.40 -99.81 47.36
C VAL A 48 -87.02 -99.65 45.88
N ALA A 49 -87.81 -100.17 44.93
CA ALA A 49 -87.51 -100.07 43.51
C ALA A 49 -87.67 -98.62 42.97
N ALA A 50 -88.68 -97.90 43.45
CA ALA A 50 -88.86 -96.47 43.15
C ALA A 50 -87.73 -95.61 43.72
N LEU A 51 -87.30 -95.89 44.96
CA LEU A 51 -86.16 -95.21 45.59
C LEU A 51 -84.85 -95.50 44.84
N ILE A 52 -84.64 -96.72 44.34
CA ILE A 52 -83.47 -97.07 43.52
C ILE A 52 -83.46 -96.31 42.20
N ALA A 53 -84.61 -96.15 41.54
CA ALA A 53 -84.72 -95.35 40.31
C ALA A 53 -84.47 -93.86 40.57
N GLU A 54 -84.98 -93.31 41.66
CA GLU A 54 -84.75 -91.92 42.08
C GLU A 54 -83.27 -91.68 42.46
N LEU A 55 -82.65 -92.61 43.20
CA LEU A 55 -81.22 -92.56 43.51
C LEU A 55 -80.34 -92.65 42.25
N ARG A 56 -80.72 -93.46 41.26
CA ARG A 56 -80.00 -93.51 39.96
C ARG A 56 -80.14 -92.20 39.18
N ASN A 57 -81.30 -91.55 39.24
CA ASN A 57 -81.48 -90.22 38.63
C ASN A 57 -80.65 -89.16 39.35
N TYR A 58 -80.63 -89.13 40.69
CA TYR A 58 -79.74 -88.25 41.45
C TYR A 58 -78.26 -88.54 41.17
N GLN A 59 -77.87 -89.82 41.04
CA GLN A 59 -76.51 -90.21 40.72
C GLN A 59 -76.10 -89.72 39.32
N ASN A 60 -76.97 -89.86 38.32
CA ASN A 60 -76.74 -89.33 36.97
C ASN A 60 -76.67 -87.79 36.96
N GLU A 61 -77.53 -87.11 37.73
CA GLU A 61 -77.51 -85.65 37.84
C GLU A 61 -76.21 -85.16 38.52
N LEU A 62 -75.76 -85.85 39.57
CA LEU A 62 -74.46 -85.61 40.22
C LEU A 62 -73.28 -85.88 39.29
N GLU A 63 -73.31 -86.93 38.47
CA GLU A 63 -72.26 -87.20 37.49
C GLU A 63 -72.18 -86.13 36.39
N ILE A 64 -73.32 -85.61 35.94
CA ILE A 64 -73.37 -84.48 35.01
C ILE A 64 -72.82 -83.20 35.67
N GLN A 65 -73.23 -82.91 36.91
CA GLN A 65 -72.73 -81.75 37.66
C GLN A 65 -71.21 -81.84 37.90
N ASN A 66 -70.69 -83.02 38.25
CA ASN A 66 -69.25 -83.24 38.41
C ASN A 66 -68.49 -83.06 37.09
N LYS A 67 -69.00 -83.57 35.95
CA LYS A 67 -68.37 -83.34 34.63
C LYS A 67 -68.33 -81.87 34.24
N VAL A 68 -69.39 -81.11 34.54
CA VAL A 68 -69.43 -79.65 34.30
C VAL A 68 -68.43 -78.93 35.22
N LEU A 69 -68.32 -79.36 36.49
CA LEU A 69 -67.35 -78.83 37.44
C LEU A 69 -65.91 -79.09 36.97
N ASP A 70 -65.59 -80.32 36.58
CA ASP A 70 -64.27 -80.71 36.08
C ASP A 70 -63.90 -79.93 34.81
N TYR A 71 -64.84 -79.75 33.89
CA TYR A 71 -64.62 -78.93 32.69
C TYR A 71 -64.39 -77.45 33.06
N SER A 72 -65.21 -76.88 33.96
CA SER A 72 -65.03 -75.51 34.43
C SER A 72 -63.69 -75.32 35.15
N GLN A 73 -63.26 -76.32 35.93
CA GLN A 73 -61.97 -76.31 36.61
C GLN A 73 -60.81 -76.39 35.60
N ALA A 74 -60.87 -77.30 34.63
CA ALA A 74 -59.85 -77.43 33.59
C ALA A 74 -59.74 -76.15 32.73
N VAL A 75 -60.85 -75.49 32.41
CA VAL A 75 -60.85 -74.21 31.69
C VAL A 75 -60.23 -73.09 32.54
N ALA A 76 -60.54 -73.04 33.84
CA ALA A 76 -59.97 -72.05 34.77
C ALA A 76 -58.46 -72.27 34.99
N GLU A 77 -58.03 -73.52 35.20
CA GLU A 77 -56.62 -73.90 35.30
C GLU A 77 -55.86 -73.53 34.02
N SER A 78 -56.39 -73.91 32.85
CA SER A 78 -55.79 -73.56 31.56
C SER A 78 -55.75 -72.04 31.31
N ALA A 79 -56.74 -71.28 31.77
CA ALA A 79 -56.73 -69.82 31.69
C ALA A 79 -55.70 -69.19 32.65
N SER A 80 -55.56 -69.74 33.86
CA SER A 80 -54.56 -69.32 34.85
C SER A 80 -53.15 -69.58 34.34
N GLU A 81 -52.88 -70.77 33.79
CA GLU A 81 -51.58 -71.11 33.18
C GLU A 81 -51.24 -70.18 32.02
N ARG A 82 -52.21 -69.90 31.13
CA ARG A 82 -52.02 -68.94 30.03
C ARG A 82 -51.74 -67.52 30.54
N PHE A 83 -52.45 -67.07 31.58
CA PHE A 83 -52.22 -65.76 32.17
C PHE A 83 -50.82 -65.68 32.79
N GLU A 84 -50.42 -66.66 33.59
CA GLU A 84 -49.09 -66.70 34.21
C GLU A 84 -47.97 -66.72 33.16
N ALA A 85 -48.14 -67.49 32.08
CA ALA A 85 -47.19 -67.54 30.98
C ALA A 85 -47.06 -66.18 30.27
N LEU A 86 -48.18 -65.50 29.96
CA LEU A 86 -48.16 -64.17 29.35
C LEU A 86 -47.58 -63.12 30.30
N PHE A 87 -48.07 -63.09 31.54
CA PHE A 87 -47.65 -62.13 32.56
C PHE A 87 -46.14 -62.22 32.85
N SER A 88 -45.59 -63.43 32.86
CA SER A 88 -44.16 -63.68 33.12
C SER A 88 -43.25 -63.46 31.89
N SER A 89 -43.77 -63.65 30.67
CA SER A 89 -42.97 -63.55 29.44
C SER A 89 -42.91 -62.14 28.84
N VAL A 90 -43.78 -61.23 29.25
CA VAL A 90 -43.78 -59.83 28.77
C VAL A 90 -42.50 -59.10 29.24
N PRO A 91 -41.72 -58.51 28.32
CA PRO A 91 -40.48 -57.80 28.64
C PRO A 91 -40.74 -56.36 29.14
N LEU A 92 -41.78 -56.16 29.94
CA LEU A 92 -42.12 -54.91 30.60
C LEU A 92 -42.43 -55.18 32.07
N PRO A 93 -42.06 -54.27 33.00
CA PRO A 93 -42.53 -54.34 34.38
C PRO A 93 -44.06 -54.26 34.44
N LEU A 94 -44.69 -55.36 34.87
CA LEU A 94 -46.13 -55.45 35.10
C LEU A 94 -46.44 -55.66 36.58
N LEU A 95 -47.40 -54.91 37.09
CA LEU A 95 -47.89 -55.00 38.47
C LEU A 95 -49.42 -55.10 38.46
N VAL A 96 -49.99 -55.86 39.39
CA VAL A 96 -51.41 -55.84 39.71
C VAL A 96 -51.56 -55.31 41.13
N LEU A 97 -52.29 -54.20 41.28
CA LEU A 97 -52.49 -53.50 42.54
C LEU A 97 -53.95 -53.61 42.99
N ASP A 98 -54.18 -53.58 44.30
CA ASP A 98 -55.50 -53.39 44.87
C ASP A 98 -55.90 -51.89 44.91
N LYS A 99 -57.10 -51.60 45.40
CA LYS A 99 -57.61 -50.23 45.55
C LYS A 99 -56.85 -49.35 46.57
N HIS A 100 -55.93 -49.92 47.34
CA HIS A 100 -55.15 -49.24 48.37
C HIS A 100 -53.65 -49.22 48.04
N ASP A 101 -53.27 -49.36 46.75
CA ASP A 101 -51.89 -49.41 46.28
C ASP A 101 -51.11 -50.67 46.71
N MET A 102 -51.78 -51.70 47.22
CA MET A 102 -51.09 -52.94 47.60
C MET A 102 -50.82 -53.81 46.37
N VAL A 103 -49.57 -54.25 46.21
CA VAL A 103 -49.16 -55.12 45.11
C VAL A 103 -49.65 -56.54 45.38
N ILE A 104 -50.58 -56.99 44.54
CA ILE A 104 -51.15 -58.35 44.55
C ILE A 104 -50.24 -59.31 43.78
N GLN A 105 -49.76 -58.87 42.63
CA GLN A 105 -48.91 -59.68 41.75
C GLN A 105 -47.93 -58.78 40.98
N ALA A 106 -46.71 -59.26 40.76
CA ALA A 106 -45.70 -58.56 39.97
C ALA A 106 -44.93 -59.58 39.12
N ASN A 107 -44.59 -59.23 37.88
CA ASN A 107 -43.83 -60.14 37.02
C ASN A 107 -42.32 -60.02 37.30
N ALA A 108 -41.52 -60.92 36.70
CA ALA A 108 -40.07 -60.94 36.89
C ALA A 108 -39.41 -59.59 36.52
N MET A 109 -39.90 -58.89 35.49
CA MET A 109 -39.37 -57.58 35.10
C MET A 109 -39.66 -56.49 36.15
N ALA A 110 -40.84 -56.50 36.78
CA ALA A 110 -41.18 -55.60 37.87
C ALA A 110 -40.37 -55.88 39.15
N HIS A 111 -40.17 -57.15 39.48
CA HIS A 111 -39.26 -57.53 40.56
C HIS A 111 -37.84 -57.05 40.29
N ASN A 112 -37.31 -57.27 39.09
CA ASN A 112 -35.95 -56.82 38.75
C ASN A 112 -35.81 -55.29 38.74
N ALA A 113 -36.84 -54.55 38.30
CA ALA A 113 -36.82 -53.10 38.26
C ALA A 113 -36.88 -52.49 39.67
N PHE A 114 -37.79 -52.96 40.53
CA PHE A 114 -38.07 -52.33 41.83
C PHE A 114 -37.36 -53.01 43.01
N GLN A 115 -36.73 -54.19 42.82
CA GLN A 115 -36.05 -54.98 43.85
C GLN A 115 -34.70 -55.53 43.37
N ALA A 116 -33.79 -54.65 42.95
CA ALA A 116 -32.57 -55.05 42.23
C ALA A 116 -31.54 -55.85 43.05
N GLU A 117 -31.40 -55.65 44.37
CA GLU A 117 -30.42 -56.41 45.18
C GLU A 117 -30.84 -56.53 46.65
N GLY A 118 -30.92 -57.76 47.16
CA GLY A 118 -30.57 -58.15 48.53
C GLY A 118 -31.37 -57.59 49.72
N HIS A 119 -31.57 -56.28 49.86
CA HIS A 119 -32.22 -55.63 51.01
C HIS A 119 -33.07 -54.40 50.61
N ASP A 120 -34.11 -54.18 51.43
CA ASP A 120 -34.77 -52.90 51.79
C ASP A 120 -36.18 -52.49 51.33
N ARG A 121 -36.89 -53.26 50.49
CA ARG A 121 -38.37 -53.23 50.52
C ARG A 121 -38.97 -54.41 49.77
N LEU A 122 -39.83 -55.18 50.45
CA LEU A 122 -40.80 -56.01 49.72
C LEU A 122 -41.64 -55.05 48.86
N LEU A 123 -41.85 -55.40 47.59
CA LEU A 123 -42.70 -54.68 46.64
C LEU A 123 -44.15 -54.88 47.07
N VAL A 124 -44.50 -54.26 48.19
CA VAL A 124 -45.79 -54.35 48.89
C VAL A 124 -46.71 -53.24 48.41
N SER A 125 -46.15 -52.10 48.02
CA SER A 125 -46.86 -50.92 47.54
C SER A 125 -46.12 -50.25 46.39
N PHE A 126 -46.82 -49.70 45.41
CA PHE A 126 -46.20 -49.12 44.22
C PHE A 126 -45.89 -47.61 44.36
N MET A 127 -46.77 -46.84 45.00
CA MET A 127 -46.61 -45.38 45.12
C MET A 127 -45.29 -44.89 45.74
N PRO A 128 -44.64 -45.59 46.69
CA PRO A 128 -43.33 -45.15 47.21
C PRO A 128 -42.20 -45.13 46.18
N TYR A 129 -42.36 -45.80 45.03
CA TYR A 129 -41.40 -45.78 43.93
C TYR A 129 -41.65 -44.62 42.95
N VAL A 130 -42.74 -43.87 43.11
CA VAL A 130 -43.04 -42.67 42.31
C VAL A 130 -42.39 -41.44 42.97
N CYS A 131 -41.73 -40.60 42.18
CA CYS A 131 -41.15 -39.35 42.68
C CYS A 131 -42.23 -38.45 43.32
N PRO A 132 -41.98 -37.80 44.47
CA PRO A 132 -42.97 -36.96 45.15
C PRO A 132 -43.62 -35.87 44.27
N THR A 133 -42.90 -35.36 43.26
CA THR A 133 -43.43 -34.37 42.31
C THR A 133 -44.51 -34.93 41.38
N ASP A 134 -44.50 -36.25 41.16
CA ASP A 134 -45.35 -36.92 40.18
C ASP A 134 -46.48 -37.73 40.82
N VAL A 135 -46.47 -37.88 42.15
CA VAL A 135 -47.51 -38.57 42.93
C VAL A 135 -48.91 -38.07 42.60
N GLY A 136 -49.11 -36.75 42.48
CA GLY A 136 -50.41 -36.17 42.15
C GLY A 136 -50.92 -36.60 40.76
N ARG A 137 -50.01 -36.61 39.77
CA ARG A 137 -50.30 -37.02 38.39
C ARG A 137 -50.62 -38.52 38.29
N VAL A 138 -49.86 -39.35 38.99
CA VAL A 138 -50.11 -40.81 39.05
C VAL A 138 -51.44 -41.11 39.75
N THR A 139 -51.75 -40.43 40.87
CA THR A 139 -53.01 -40.60 41.60
C THR A 139 -54.22 -40.25 40.71
N GLN A 140 -54.13 -39.14 39.97
CA GLN A 140 -55.17 -38.76 38.99
C GLN A 140 -55.34 -39.82 37.89
N ALA A 141 -54.25 -40.41 37.41
CA ALA A 141 -54.32 -41.49 36.41
C ALA A 141 -55.00 -42.76 36.97
N PHE A 142 -54.76 -43.12 38.24
CA PHE A 142 -55.49 -44.22 38.89
C PHE A 142 -56.98 -43.93 39.04
N GLU A 143 -57.34 -42.70 39.42
CA GLU A 143 -58.75 -42.28 39.50
C GLU A 143 -59.44 -42.29 38.13
N ALA A 144 -58.76 -41.78 37.10
CA ALA A 144 -59.25 -41.82 35.72
C ALA A 144 -59.43 -43.26 35.22
N ALA A 145 -58.44 -44.14 35.44
CA ALA A 145 -58.55 -45.55 35.08
C ALA A 145 -59.72 -46.25 35.79
N ARG A 146 -60.04 -45.86 37.03
CA ARG A 146 -61.19 -46.40 37.76
C ARG A 146 -62.53 -46.01 37.13
N LEU A 147 -62.61 -44.81 36.55
CA LEU A 147 -63.84 -44.29 35.92
C LEU A 147 -63.98 -44.73 34.46
N GLU A 148 -62.88 -44.74 33.71
CA GLU A 148 -62.85 -44.91 32.25
C GLU A 148 -62.37 -46.30 31.82
N GLY A 149 -61.88 -47.14 32.74
CA GLY A 149 -61.37 -48.49 32.50
C GLY A 149 -59.87 -48.54 32.23
N SER A 150 -59.28 -47.46 31.72
CA SER A 150 -57.82 -47.34 31.51
C SER A 150 -57.37 -45.87 31.55
N SER A 151 -56.12 -45.63 31.91
CA SER A 151 -55.47 -44.30 31.85
C SER A 151 -53.97 -44.46 31.65
N GLU A 152 -53.30 -43.37 31.29
CA GLU A 152 -51.85 -43.30 31.23
C GLU A 152 -51.31 -42.05 31.93
N ALA A 153 -50.11 -42.15 32.50
CA ALA A 153 -49.35 -41.04 33.03
C ALA A 153 -47.99 -41.00 32.33
N HIS A 154 -47.80 -40.01 31.45
CA HIS A 154 -46.55 -39.86 30.71
C HIS A 154 -45.45 -39.19 31.54
N ALA A 155 -44.19 -39.49 31.23
CA ALA A 155 -43.02 -38.78 31.76
C ALA A 155 -43.00 -38.71 33.29
N VAL A 156 -43.29 -39.83 33.95
CA VAL A 156 -43.24 -39.99 35.40
C VAL A 156 -41.85 -40.47 35.79
N ILE A 157 -41.30 -39.90 36.86
CA ILE A 157 -40.01 -40.31 37.41
C ILE A 157 -40.24 -41.41 38.44
N PHE A 158 -39.66 -42.58 38.18
CA PHE A 158 -39.67 -43.73 39.08
C PHE A 158 -38.29 -43.91 39.70
N THR A 159 -38.25 -44.22 40.99
CA THR A 159 -37.03 -44.61 41.70
C THR A 159 -36.98 -46.13 41.75
N LEU A 160 -36.00 -46.73 41.08
CA LEU A 160 -35.78 -48.17 41.04
C LEU A 160 -35.14 -48.69 42.33
N GLY A 161 -35.13 -50.02 42.52
CA GLY A 161 -34.65 -50.66 43.75
C GLY A 161 -33.17 -50.42 44.08
N ASN A 162 -32.36 -50.07 43.06
CA ASN A 162 -30.95 -49.68 43.21
C ASN A 162 -30.74 -48.17 43.45
N GLY A 163 -31.82 -47.41 43.68
CA GLY A 163 -31.78 -45.96 43.85
C GLY A 163 -31.65 -45.16 42.55
N LYS A 164 -31.55 -45.82 41.38
CA LYS A 164 -31.53 -45.15 40.08
C LYS A 164 -32.91 -44.58 39.76
N GLN A 165 -32.97 -43.35 39.27
CA GLN A 165 -34.20 -42.78 38.73
C GLN A 165 -34.31 -43.04 37.23
N ILE A 166 -35.50 -43.45 36.79
CA ILE A 166 -35.85 -43.55 35.37
C ILE A 166 -37.07 -42.69 35.08
N GLN A 167 -37.14 -42.13 33.88
CA GLN A 167 -38.33 -41.46 33.39
C GLN A 167 -39.08 -42.44 32.48
N GLY A 168 -40.36 -42.68 32.77
CA GLY A 168 -41.17 -43.62 32.02
C GLY A 168 -42.63 -43.25 31.96
N ASP A 169 -43.36 -43.96 31.10
CA ASP A 169 -44.81 -43.86 31.01
C ASP A 169 -45.45 -45.00 31.80
N LEU A 170 -46.47 -44.69 32.59
CA LEU A 170 -47.25 -45.65 33.35
C LEU A 170 -48.62 -45.81 32.72
N HIS A 171 -48.88 -46.99 32.18
CA HIS A 171 -50.21 -47.36 31.72
C HIS A 171 -50.95 -48.12 32.82
N ILE A 172 -52.19 -47.77 33.07
CA ILE A 172 -53.02 -48.30 34.14
C ILE A 172 -54.33 -48.80 33.53
N ALA A 173 -54.67 -50.06 33.73
CA ALA A 173 -55.95 -50.65 33.37
C ALA A 173 -56.70 -51.11 34.62
N CYS A 174 -57.96 -50.72 34.77
CA CYS A 174 -58.80 -51.13 35.89
C CYS A 174 -59.59 -52.39 35.51
N ILE A 175 -59.43 -53.45 36.29
CA ILE A 175 -60.11 -54.73 36.16
C ILE A 175 -61.11 -54.85 37.30
N GLN A 176 -62.39 -55.08 36.98
CA GLN A 176 -63.44 -55.28 37.98
C GLN A 176 -63.65 -56.77 38.20
N ILE A 177 -63.33 -57.27 39.40
CA ILE A 177 -63.52 -58.68 39.76
C ILE A 177 -64.86 -58.84 40.48
N PRO A 178 -65.83 -59.56 39.90
CA PRO A 178 -67.12 -59.81 40.55
C PRO A 178 -66.95 -60.73 41.77
N GLN A 179 -67.61 -60.41 42.88
CA GLN A 179 -67.64 -61.25 44.09
C GLN A 179 -68.97 -61.98 44.22
N ARG A 180 -68.94 -63.17 44.85
CA ARG A 180 -70.11 -64.04 45.03
C ARG A 180 -71.16 -63.44 45.97
N ASP A 181 -70.73 -62.68 46.99
CA ASP A 181 -71.58 -62.00 47.99
C ASP A 181 -71.02 -60.60 48.35
N GLY A 182 -70.93 -59.68 47.38
CA GLY A 182 -70.45 -58.32 47.62
C GLY A 182 -70.25 -57.47 46.36
N PRO A 183 -69.94 -56.16 46.51
CA PRO A 183 -69.60 -55.31 45.38
C PRO A 183 -68.28 -55.76 44.73
N SER A 184 -68.16 -55.59 43.40
CA SER A 184 -66.94 -55.92 42.66
C SER A 184 -65.71 -55.23 43.25
N ILE A 185 -64.58 -55.93 43.28
CA ILE A 185 -63.29 -55.37 43.68
C ILE A 185 -62.56 -54.86 42.44
N ALA A 186 -62.16 -53.59 42.48
CA ALA A 186 -61.28 -53.02 41.48
C ALA A 186 -59.83 -53.44 41.75
N GLN A 187 -59.18 -54.02 40.76
CA GLN A 187 -57.74 -54.23 40.68
C GLN A 187 -57.17 -53.38 39.54
N PHE A 188 -55.92 -52.93 39.67
CA PHE A 188 -55.25 -52.11 38.66
C PHE A 188 -54.05 -52.84 38.10
N MET A 189 -54.08 -53.17 36.81
CA MET A 189 -52.93 -53.67 36.09
C MET A 189 -52.11 -52.48 35.59
N CYS A 190 -50.86 -52.39 36.03
CA CYS A 190 -49.95 -51.31 35.70
C CYS A 190 -48.81 -51.84 34.84
N ALA A 191 -48.51 -51.14 33.74
CA ALA A 191 -47.36 -51.42 32.89
C ALA A 191 -46.46 -50.19 32.83
N LEU A 192 -45.17 -50.38 33.08
CA LEU A 192 -44.17 -49.32 33.02
C LEU A 192 -43.35 -49.42 31.74
N VAL A 193 -43.23 -48.30 31.00
CA VAL A 193 -42.38 -48.19 29.82
C VAL A 193 -41.25 -47.19 30.09
N ASP A 194 -40.00 -47.67 30.16
CA ASP A 194 -38.82 -46.83 30.37
C ASP A 194 -38.50 -45.99 29.12
N GLN A 195 -38.60 -44.66 29.23
CA GLN A 195 -38.27 -43.72 28.14
C GLN A 195 -36.81 -43.26 28.18
N SER A 196 -36.05 -43.61 29.21
CA SER A 196 -34.67 -43.15 29.40
C SER A 196 -33.75 -43.46 28.21
N PRO A 197 -33.80 -44.65 27.56
CA PRO A 197 -32.96 -44.95 26.40
C PRO A 197 -33.25 -44.07 25.18
N LEU A 198 -34.53 -43.81 24.90
CA LEU A 198 -34.96 -42.99 23.77
C LEU A 198 -34.59 -41.52 23.97
N LEU A 199 -34.75 -41.01 25.20
CA LEU A 199 -34.33 -39.67 25.56
C LEU A 199 -32.81 -39.48 25.42
N ALA A 200 -32.03 -40.48 25.83
CA ALA A 200 -30.57 -40.47 25.67
C ALA A 200 -30.14 -40.46 24.20
N GLU A 201 -30.73 -41.31 23.35
CA GLU A 201 -30.44 -41.34 21.91
C GLU A 201 -30.78 -40.00 21.23
N ARG A 202 -31.95 -39.43 21.55
CA ARG A 202 -32.36 -38.13 21.03
C ARG A 202 -31.40 -37.01 21.44
N GLN A 203 -30.95 -36.99 22.69
CA GLN A 203 -29.96 -36.01 23.16
C GLN A 203 -28.61 -36.18 22.45
N GLN A 204 -28.16 -37.42 22.25
CA GLN A 204 -26.93 -37.70 21.53
C GLN A 204 -26.99 -37.24 20.07
N LEU A 205 -28.13 -37.45 19.40
CA LEU A 205 -28.35 -36.96 18.03
C LEU A 205 -28.35 -35.44 17.95
N LEU A 206 -29.04 -34.75 18.88
CA LEU A 206 -29.02 -33.29 18.95
C LEU A 206 -27.61 -32.77 19.15
N HIS A 207 -26.85 -33.35 20.08
CA HIS A 207 -25.47 -32.95 20.34
C HIS A 207 -24.57 -33.19 19.12
N ARG A 208 -24.72 -34.31 18.41
CA ARG A 208 -23.96 -34.60 17.19
C ARG A 208 -24.30 -33.62 16.06
N ASN A 209 -25.58 -33.26 15.91
CA ASN A 209 -26.03 -32.31 14.91
C ASN A 209 -25.50 -30.89 15.21
N GLU A 210 -25.53 -30.47 16.48
CA GLU A 210 -24.90 -29.22 16.93
C GLU A 210 -23.39 -29.21 16.67
N GLN A 211 -22.69 -30.31 16.95
CA GLN A 211 -21.26 -30.45 16.66
C GLN A 211 -20.97 -30.36 15.15
N LEU A 212 -21.79 -30.98 14.30
CA LEU A 212 -21.66 -30.89 12.85
C LEU A 212 -21.85 -29.45 12.37
N HIS A 213 -22.92 -28.78 12.78
CA HIS A 213 -23.15 -27.38 12.42
C HIS A 213 -22.08 -26.44 12.96
N ALA A 214 -21.57 -26.69 14.17
CA ALA A 214 -20.45 -25.92 14.72
C ALA A 214 -19.16 -26.15 13.90
N SER A 215 -18.93 -27.37 13.43
CA SER A 215 -17.79 -27.71 12.56
C SER A 215 -17.92 -27.06 11.18
N GLU A 216 -19.10 -27.12 10.54
CA GLU A 216 -19.38 -26.48 9.25
C GLU A 216 -19.14 -24.97 9.31
N ARG A 217 -19.72 -24.29 10.30
CA ARG A 217 -19.52 -22.84 10.49
C ARG A 217 -18.06 -22.49 10.76
N ARG A 218 -17.33 -23.36 11.48
CA ARG A 218 -15.91 -23.15 11.74
C ARG A 218 -15.10 -23.24 10.45
N LEU A 219 -15.34 -24.24 9.60
CA LEU A 219 -14.68 -24.38 8.31
C LEU A 219 -15.00 -23.20 7.37
N GLU A 220 -16.26 -22.80 7.29
CA GLU A 220 -16.69 -21.63 6.52
C GLU A 220 -15.99 -20.35 7.01
N SER A 221 -15.89 -20.15 8.33
CA SER A 221 -15.17 -19.02 8.90
C SER A 221 -13.68 -19.05 8.56
N VAL A 222 -13.03 -20.22 8.56
CA VAL A 222 -11.61 -20.35 8.18
C VAL A 222 -11.41 -19.97 6.72
N ILE A 223 -12.22 -20.53 5.81
CA ILE A 223 -12.17 -20.23 4.37
C ILE A 223 -12.42 -18.74 4.11
N ASN A 224 -13.42 -18.16 4.77
CA ASN A 224 -13.78 -16.75 4.59
C ASN A 224 -12.78 -15.77 5.21
N SER A 225 -11.99 -16.22 6.19
CA SER A 225 -10.93 -15.42 6.83
C SER A 225 -9.56 -15.52 6.14
N SER A 226 -9.41 -16.42 5.16
CA SER A 226 -8.16 -16.59 4.41
C SER A 226 -7.79 -15.30 3.66
N LEU A 227 -6.51 -14.92 3.71
CA LEU A 227 -5.99 -13.78 2.94
C LEU A 227 -5.86 -14.08 1.45
N ASP A 228 -5.63 -15.35 1.11
CA ASP A 228 -5.56 -15.79 -0.28
C ASP A 228 -6.98 -16.03 -0.83
N ALA A 229 -7.17 -15.77 -2.12
CA ALA A 229 -8.40 -16.08 -2.82
C ALA A 229 -8.54 -17.60 -2.93
N ILE A 230 -9.64 -18.14 -2.41
CA ILE A 230 -9.96 -19.56 -2.45
C ILE A 230 -11.17 -19.74 -3.37
N ILE A 231 -10.99 -20.56 -4.40
CA ILE A 231 -12.02 -20.93 -5.36
C ILE A 231 -12.09 -22.45 -5.44
N CYS A 232 -13.24 -23.05 -5.22
CA CYS A 232 -13.45 -24.47 -5.53
C CYS A 232 -14.26 -24.58 -6.82
N VAL A 233 -13.91 -25.56 -7.66
CA VAL A 233 -14.62 -25.86 -8.89
C VAL A 233 -15.01 -27.33 -8.96
N ASP A 234 -16.12 -27.61 -9.65
CA ASP A 234 -16.56 -28.97 -9.97
C ASP A 234 -15.85 -29.54 -11.21
N GLN A 235 -16.27 -30.74 -11.64
CA GLN A 235 -15.74 -31.44 -12.82
C GLN A 235 -15.95 -30.68 -14.14
N ASP A 236 -16.94 -29.79 -14.21
CA ASP A 236 -17.20 -28.94 -15.38
C ASP A 236 -16.48 -27.58 -15.28
N HIS A 237 -15.57 -27.45 -14.30
CA HIS A 237 -14.82 -26.25 -13.96
C HIS A 237 -15.73 -25.05 -13.58
N ARG A 238 -16.91 -25.33 -13.03
CA ARG A 238 -17.82 -24.31 -12.51
C ARG A 238 -17.54 -24.05 -11.05
N ILE A 239 -17.56 -22.76 -10.68
CA ILE A 239 -17.22 -22.31 -9.33
C ILE A 239 -18.33 -22.70 -8.35
N THR A 240 -17.96 -23.48 -7.34
CA THR A 240 -18.84 -23.94 -6.25
C THR A 240 -18.57 -23.20 -4.94
N VAL A 241 -17.33 -22.75 -4.72
CA VAL A 241 -16.94 -21.93 -3.56
C VAL A 241 -16.16 -20.73 -4.06
N PHE A 242 -16.46 -19.56 -3.51
CA PHE A 242 -15.79 -18.31 -3.84
C PHE A 242 -15.72 -17.42 -2.60
N ASN A 243 -14.56 -17.41 -1.94
CA ASN A 243 -14.41 -16.71 -0.65
C ASN A 243 -14.36 -15.17 -0.83
N PRO A 244 -14.49 -14.39 0.25
CA PRO A 244 -14.43 -12.92 0.20
C PRO A 244 -13.15 -12.37 -0.43
N SER A 245 -12.01 -13.02 -0.19
CA SER A 245 -10.73 -12.61 -0.77
C SER A 245 -10.70 -12.76 -2.29
N ALA A 246 -11.30 -13.84 -2.83
CA ALA A 246 -11.52 -13.98 -4.26
C ALA A 246 -12.43 -12.88 -4.81
N ALA A 247 -13.50 -12.51 -4.08
CA ALA A 247 -14.37 -11.42 -4.49
C ALA A 247 -13.66 -10.07 -4.56
N THR A 248 -12.76 -9.79 -3.63
CA THR A 248 -11.93 -8.58 -3.66
C THR A 248 -10.88 -8.61 -4.77
N LEU A 249 -10.19 -9.74 -4.97
CA LEU A 249 -9.11 -9.86 -5.96
C LEU A 249 -9.66 -9.74 -7.39
N PHE A 250 -10.76 -10.43 -7.68
CA PHE A 250 -11.35 -10.47 -9.02
C PHE A 250 -12.39 -9.36 -9.26
N LEU A 251 -12.68 -8.52 -8.26
CA LEU A 251 -13.70 -7.46 -8.30
C LEU A 251 -15.08 -8.00 -8.75
N CYS A 252 -15.46 -9.17 -8.23
CA CYS A 252 -16.69 -9.87 -8.57
C CYS A 252 -17.40 -10.35 -7.30
N PRO A 253 -18.68 -10.02 -7.08
CA PRO A 253 -19.41 -10.58 -5.93
C PRO A 253 -19.56 -12.10 -6.10
N ALA A 254 -19.58 -12.83 -4.98
CA ALA A 254 -19.70 -14.29 -4.98
C ALA A 254 -20.98 -14.76 -5.69
N THR A 255 -22.08 -14.01 -5.58
CA THR A 255 -23.36 -14.32 -6.26
C THR A 255 -23.23 -14.41 -7.78
N ASP A 256 -22.31 -13.65 -8.37
CA ASP A 256 -22.11 -13.59 -9.82
C ASP A 256 -20.99 -14.53 -10.29
N ALA A 257 -20.12 -14.94 -9.36
CA ALA A 257 -19.03 -15.87 -9.61
C ALA A 257 -19.50 -17.32 -9.49
N LEU A 258 -20.37 -17.64 -8.53
CA LEU A 258 -20.89 -19.00 -8.32
C LEU A 258 -21.63 -19.52 -9.56
N GLY A 259 -21.29 -20.75 -9.97
CA GLY A 259 -21.80 -21.41 -11.16
C GLY A 259 -21.16 -20.95 -12.48
N SER A 260 -20.39 -19.86 -12.48
CA SER A 260 -19.61 -19.43 -13.65
C SER A 260 -18.34 -20.27 -13.82
N LYS A 261 -17.73 -20.24 -15.01
CA LYS A 261 -16.51 -21.01 -15.31
C LYS A 261 -15.26 -20.31 -14.77
N LEU A 262 -14.27 -21.10 -14.36
CA LEU A 262 -12.98 -20.63 -13.87
C LEU A 262 -12.17 -19.84 -14.91
N ASP A 263 -12.33 -20.20 -16.20
CA ASP A 263 -11.65 -19.57 -17.35
C ASP A 263 -11.85 -18.04 -17.43
N ARG A 264 -12.97 -17.55 -16.91
CA ARG A 264 -13.31 -16.13 -16.80
C ARG A 264 -12.28 -15.34 -15.99
N PHE A 265 -11.69 -15.96 -14.96
CA PHE A 265 -10.80 -15.32 -14.00
C PHE A 265 -9.34 -15.77 -14.17
N LEU A 266 -9.13 -17.04 -14.52
CA LEU A 266 -7.81 -17.65 -14.63
C LEU A 266 -7.70 -18.45 -15.95
N PRO A 267 -7.63 -17.78 -17.12
CA PRO A 267 -7.56 -18.46 -18.41
C PRO A 267 -6.24 -19.24 -18.58
N GLU A 268 -5.14 -18.76 -17.99
CA GLU A 268 -3.83 -19.43 -18.05
C GLU A 268 -3.81 -20.72 -17.21
N ALA A 269 -4.57 -20.77 -16.10
CA ALA A 269 -4.66 -21.96 -15.25
C ALA A 269 -5.42 -23.12 -15.91
N MET A 270 -6.30 -22.85 -16.88
CA MET A 270 -7.07 -23.87 -17.61
C MET A 270 -6.17 -24.87 -18.34
N HIS A 271 -5.11 -24.38 -18.98
CA HIS A 271 -4.14 -25.25 -19.67
C HIS A 271 -3.42 -26.17 -18.69
N ALA A 272 -3.18 -25.71 -17.45
CA ALA A 272 -2.52 -26.50 -16.44
C ALA A 272 -3.45 -27.53 -15.79
N LEU A 273 -4.75 -27.23 -15.67
CA LEU A 273 -5.77 -28.18 -15.22
C LEU A 273 -5.87 -29.39 -16.17
N ASP A 274 -5.79 -29.15 -17.48
CA ASP A 274 -5.82 -30.20 -18.51
C ASP A 274 -4.54 -31.07 -18.53
N LEU A 275 -3.43 -30.55 -18.01
CA LEU A 275 -2.10 -31.17 -18.05
C LEU A 275 -1.62 -31.71 -16.69
N ALA A 276 -2.37 -31.46 -15.60
CA ALA A 276 -1.94 -31.78 -14.26
C ALA A 276 -1.86 -33.30 -14.02
N PRO A 277 -0.71 -33.84 -13.56
CA PRO A 277 -0.61 -35.24 -13.17
C PRO A 277 -1.43 -35.52 -11.89
N LEU A 278 -1.65 -36.81 -11.60
CA LEU A 278 -2.36 -37.44 -10.46
C LEU A 278 -1.84 -37.07 -9.04
N THR A 279 -1.28 -35.88 -8.84
CA THR A 279 -0.79 -35.36 -7.56
C THR A 279 -1.83 -34.50 -6.86
N THR A 280 -1.92 -34.62 -5.53
CA THR A 280 -2.89 -33.90 -4.69
C THR A 280 -2.71 -32.39 -4.67
N GLN A 281 -1.51 -31.87 -4.97
CA GLN A 281 -1.25 -30.42 -5.06
C GLN A 281 -0.24 -30.09 -6.16
N VAL A 282 -0.47 -28.98 -6.87
CA VAL A 282 0.40 -28.45 -7.93
C VAL A 282 0.53 -26.94 -7.77
N THR A 283 1.77 -26.42 -7.75
CA THR A 283 2.01 -24.97 -7.79
C THR A 283 2.24 -24.55 -9.24
N LEU A 284 1.43 -23.63 -9.75
CA LEU A 284 1.53 -23.13 -11.13
C LEU A 284 2.46 -21.91 -11.24
N GLY A 285 2.75 -21.25 -10.11
CA GLY A 285 3.62 -20.09 -10.05
C GLY A 285 2.90 -18.79 -10.42
N GLU A 286 3.69 -17.78 -10.82
CA GLU A 286 3.17 -16.46 -11.19
C GLU A 286 2.50 -16.48 -12.56
N MET A 287 1.31 -15.89 -12.64
CA MET A 287 0.53 -15.76 -13.87
C MET A 287 -0.35 -14.51 -13.85
N SER A 288 -1.03 -14.24 -14.96
CA SER A 288 -1.98 -13.14 -15.08
C SER A 288 -3.42 -13.61 -14.85
N ALA A 289 -4.03 -13.12 -13.77
CA ALA A 289 -5.48 -13.21 -13.55
C ALA A 289 -6.23 -12.09 -14.27
N LEU A 290 -7.51 -12.30 -14.55
CA LEU A 290 -8.43 -11.30 -15.08
C LEU A 290 -9.52 -10.98 -14.06
N THR A 291 -9.69 -9.69 -13.74
CA THR A 291 -10.86 -9.22 -12.98
C THR A 291 -12.15 -9.36 -13.80
N ALA A 292 -13.32 -9.26 -13.16
CA ALA A 292 -14.61 -9.24 -13.85
C ALA A 292 -14.74 -8.11 -14.90
N THR A 293 -13.92 -7.06 -14.78
CA THR A 293 -13.83 -5.94 -15.74
C THR A 293 -12.84 -6.16 -16.88
N GLY A 294 -12.08 -7.25 -16.86
CA GLY A 294 -11.07 -7.58 -17.87
C GLY A 294 -9.66 -7.04 -17.58
N ASN A 295 -9.44 -6.35 -16.46
CA ASN A 295 -8.10 -5.90 -16.06
C ASN A 295 -7.22 -7.07 -15.61
N SER A 296 -5.96 -7.07 -16.06
CA SER A 296 -4.94 -8.05 -15.67
C SER A 296 -4.38 -7.74 -14.28
N VAL A 297 -4.29 -8.77 -13.44
CA VAL A 297 -3.73 -8.71 -12.07
C VAL A 297 -2.68 -9.82 -11.93
N PRO A 298 -1.46 -9.51 -11.46
CA PRO A 298 -0.44 -10.53 -11.23
C PRO A 298 -0.81 -11.36 -10.00
N VAL A 299 -0.91 -12.67 -10.19
CA VAL A 299 -1.24 -13.61 -9.12
C VAL A 299 -0.27 -14.78 -9.08
N GLU A 300 -0.03 -15.32 -7.89
CA GLU A 300 0.57 -16.63 -7.72
C GLU A 300 -0.55 -17.66 -7.52
N VAL A 301 -0.54 -18.72 -8.32
CA VAL A 301 -1.61 -19.74 -8.31
C VAL A 301 -1.08 -21.11 -7.90
N SER A 302 -1.83 -21.76 -7.01
CA SER A 302 -1.65 -23.18 -6.70
C SER A 302 -3.00 -23.91 -6.70
N LEU A 303 -2.96 -25.18 -7.06
CA LEU A 303 -4.12 -26.07 -7.19
C LEU A 303 -4.00 -27.23 -6.20
N SER A 304 -5.13 -27.62 -5.63
CA SER A 304 -5.29 -28.84 -4.83
C SER A 304 -6.44 -29.67 -5.39
N PHE A 305 -6.25 -30.98 -5.50
CA PHE A 305 -7.21 -31.91 -6.09
C PHE A 305 -7.73 -32.87 -5.02
N ASP A 306 -9.04 -32.83 -4.78
CA ASP A 306 -9.73 -33.72 -3.83
C ASP A 306 -10.72 -34.63 -4.57
N ARG A 307 -10.57 -35.94 -4.40
CA ARG A 307 -11.49 -36.93 -4.98
C ARG A 307 -12.53 -37.36 -3.96
N LEU A 308 -13.77 -36.92 -4.16
CA LEU A 308 -14.92 -37.36 -3.39
C LEU A 308 -15.66 -38.49 -4.12
N PRO A 309 -16.47 -39.31 -3.40
CA PRO A 309 -17.29 -40.36 -4.00
C PRO A 309 -18.25 -39.85 -5.09
N ASP A 310 -18.68 -38.59 -4.99
CA ASP A 310 -19.60 -37.92 -5.91
C ASP A 310 -18.90 -37.09 -7.00
N GLY A 311 -17.56 -37.06 -7.02
CA GLY A 311 -16.79 -36.33 -8.02
C GLY A 311 -15.45 -35.75 -7.55
N GLU A 312 -14.67 -35.24 -8.51
CA GLU A 312 -13.44 -34.50 -8.23
C GLU A 312 -13.76 -33.02 -7.99
N ILE A 313 -13.24 -32.47 -6.90
CA ILE A 313 -13.28 -31.03 -6.57
C ILE A 313 -11.86 -30.50 -6.68
N ILE A 314 -11.71 -29.38 -7.39
CA ILE A 314 -10.42 -28.71 -7.54
C ILE A 314 -10.47 -27.40 -6.77
N THR A 315 -9.54 -27.22 -5.84
CA THR A 315 -9.40 -25.99 -5.06
C THR A 315 -8.23 -25.18 -5.60
N VAL A 316 -8.52 -23.95 -6.03
CA VAL A 316 -7.57 -22.96 -6.51
C VAL A 316 -7.28 -21.96 -5.41
N PHE A 317 -6.00 -21.78 -5.10
CA PHE A 317 -5.50 -20.71 -4.25
C PHE A 317 -4.81 -19.68 -5.15
N ALA A 318 -5.30 -18.45 -5.13
CA ALA A 318 -4.71 -17.34 -5.87
C ALA A 318 -4.30 -16.22 -4.89
N ARG A 319 -3.01 -15.87 -4.90
CA ARG A 319 -2.45 -14.79 -4.08
C ARG A 319 -2.15 -13.57 -4.95
N ASP A 320 -2.66 -12.41 -4.55
CA ASP A 320 -2.37 -11.14 -5.23
C ASP A 320 -0.92 -10.70 -4.97
N LEU A 321 -0.14 -10.53 -6.05
CA LEU A 321 1.26 -10.08 -6.00
C LEU A 321 1.41 -8.58 -6.26
N THR A 322 0.31 -7.84 -6.44
CA THR A 322 0.34 -6.43 -6.84
C THR A 322 1.11 -5.55 -5.86
N SER A 323 0.87 -5.73 -4.56
CA SER A 323 1.58 -4.97 -3.52
C SER A 323 3.07 -5.34 -3.45
N HIS A 324 3.38 -6.63 -3.61
CA HIS A 324 4.76 -7.13 -3.63
C HIS A 324 5.56 -6.58 -4.81
N LYS A 325 5.02 -6.68 -6.03
CA LYS A 325 5.68 -6.16 -7.24
C LYS A 325 5.86 -4.63 -7.20
N ARG A 326 4.90 -3.89 -6.65
CA ARG A 326 5.05 -2.43 -6.45
C ARG A 326 6.17 -2.10 -5.47
N ALA A 327 6.23 -2.82 -4.34
CA ALA A 327 7.27 -2.62 -3.33
C ALA A 327 8.66 -2.98 -3.86
N GLU A 328 8.78 -4.07 -4.63
CA GLU A 328 10.03 -4.49 -5.24
C GLU A 328 10.52 -3.49 -6.29
N ALA A 329 9.62 -3.01 -7.17
CA ALA A 329 9.94 -1.99 -8.15
C ALA A 329 10.43 -0.69 -7.48
N GLN A 330 9.75 -0.24 -6.42
CA GLN A 330 10.15 0.93 -5.65
C GLN A 330 11.51 0.73 -4.97
N ARG A 331 11.77 -0.45 -4.40
CA ARG A 331 13.05 -0.76 -3.75
C ARG A 331 14.20 -0.72 -4.76
N ASN A 332 14.02 -1.32 -5.92
CA ASN A 332 15.05 -1.37 -6.97
C ASN A 332 15.38 0.04 -7.49
N GLU A 333 14.36 0.90 -7.66
CA GLU A 333 14.57 2.31 -8.04
C GLU A 333 15.36 3.08 -6.96
N LEU A 334 14.99 2.93 -5.69
CA LEU A 334 15.70 3.57 -4.59
C LEU A 334 17.15 3.07 -4.46
N GLU A 335 17.39 1.78 -4.66
CA GLU A 335 18.73 1.20 -4.63
C GLU A 335 19.62 1.74 -5.75
N LEU A 336 19.06 1.90 -6.96
CA LEU A 336 19.76 2.52 -8.09
C LEU A 336 20.13 3.98 -7.77
N GLN A 337 19.18 4.76 -7.23
CA GLN A 337 19.40 6.15 -6.84
C GLN A 337 20.46 6.27 -5.74
N LEU A 338 20.43 5.40 -4.73
CA LEU A 338 21.44 5.36 -3.68
C LEU A 338 22.83 5.04 -4.22
N ARG A 339 22.93 4.08 -5.16
CA ARG A 339 24.20 3.71 -5.78
C ARG A 339 24.79 4.86 -6.61
N GLU A 340 23.96 5.59 -7.37
CA GLU A 340 24.39 6.80 -8.07
C GLU A 340 24.86 7.89 -7.10
N SER A 341 24.10 8.13 -6.03
CA SER A 341 24.44 9.12 -5.00
C SER A 341 25.77 8.80 -4.31
N HIS A 342 25.98 7.55 -3.89
CA HIS A 342 27.24 7.12 -3.27
C HIS A 342 28.43 7.24 -4.24
N LYS A 343 28.24 6.93 -5.53
CA LYS A 343 29.28 7.12 -6.55
C LYS A 343 29.66 8.59 -6.69
N MET A 344 28.67 9.49 -6.72
CA MET A 344 28.91 10.94 -6.79
C MET A 344 29.57 11.48 -5.52
N GLN A 345 29.15 11.01 -4.34
CA GLN A 345 29.74 11.41 -3.06
C GLN A 345 31.21 10.97 -2.94
N ALA A 346 31.54 9.74 -3.36
CA ALA A 346 32.91 9.24 -3.35
C ALA A 346 33.80 10.05 -4.31
N LEU A 347 33.30 10.36 -5.51
CA LEU A 347 34.00 11.20 -6.49
C LEU A 347 34.22 12.63 -5.97
N GLY A 348 33.20 13.24 -5.35
CA GLY A 348 33.31 14.58 -4.77
C GLY A 348 34.31 14.65 -3.61
N THR A 349 34.30 13.67 -2.71
CA THR A 349 35.22 13.63 -1.56
C THR A 349 36.68 13.44 -2.02
N MET A 350 36.92 12.52 -2.95
CA MET A 350 38.27 12.32 -3.52
C MET A 350 38.74 13.56 -4.29
N ALA A 351 37.86 14.18 -5.09
CA ALA A 351 38.18 15.37 -5.86
C ALA A 351 38.59 16.56 -4.97
N GLY A 352 37.96 16.73 -3.79
CA GLY A 352 38.28 17.82 -2.86
C GLY A 352 39.65 17.68 -2.21
N GLY A 353 39.97 16.48 -1.72
CA GLY A 353 41.29 16.19 -1.17
C GLY A 353 42.39 16.35 -2.21
N ILE A 354 42.18 15.79 -3.40
CA ILE A 354 43.13 15.92 -4.53
C ILE A 354 43.31 17.40 -4.92
N ALA A 355 42.22 18.15 -5.03
CA ALA A 355 42.30 19.55 -5.46
C ALA A 355 42.99 20.46 -4.43
N HIS A 356 42.80 20.21 -3.13
CA HIS A 356 43.56 20.90 -2.10
C HIS A 356 45.08 20.69 -2.29
N ASP A 357 45.51 19.44 -2.52
CA ASP A 357 46.92 19.11 -2.70
C ASP A 357 47.52 19.72 -3.98
N PHE A 358 46.76 19.72 -5.08
CA PHE A 358 47.18 20.40 -6.30
C PHE A 358 47.30 21.92 -6.13
N ASN A 359 46.40 22.57 -5.40
CA ASN A 359 46.50 24.00 -5.11
C ASN A 359 47.77 24.35 -4.32
N ASN A 360 48.18 23.48 -3.41
CA ASN A 360 49.42 23.65 -2.64
C ASN A 360 50.65 23.56 -3.55
N ILE A 361 50.69 22.58 -4.47
CA ILE A 361 51.78 22.41 -5.43
C ILE A 361 51.84 23.60 -6.40
N VAL A 362 50.71 23.99 -6.98
CA VAL A 362 50.64 25.11 -7.93
C VAL A 362 50.99 26.44 -7.25
N GLY A 363 50.55 26.65 -6.00
CA GLY A 363 50.91 27.81 -5.21
C GLY A 363 52.41 27.94 -4.99
N ALA A 364 53.08 26.82 -4.66
CA ALA A 364 54.54 26.80 -4.51
C ALA A 364 55.28 27.05 -5.84
N ILE A 365 54.80 26.50 -6.96
CA ILE A 365 55.38 26.75 -8.28
C ILE A 365 55.26 28.23 -8.65
N LEU A 366 54.06 28.81 -8.53
CA LEU A 366 53.82 30.22 -8.84
C LEU A 366 54.65 31.15 -7.94
N GLY A 367 54.74 30.86 -6.63
CA GLY A 367 55.56 31.63 -5.71
C GLY A 367 57.06 31.62 -6.08
N ASN A 368 57.61 30.48 -6.48
CA ASN A 368 59.01 30.40 -6.93
C ASN A 368 59.24 31.10 -8.27
N VAL A 369 58.26 31.08 -9.17
CA VAL A 369 58.32 31.81 -10.45
C VAL A 369 58.35 33.32 -10.20
N GLU A 370 57.55 33.80 -9.23
CA GLU A 370 57.52 35.22 -8.85
C GLU A 370 58.86 35.70 -8.27
N LEU A 371 59.47 34.88 -7.40
CA LEU A 371 60.82 35.12 -6.88
C LEU A 371 61.88 35.09 -8.00
N ALA A 372 61.83 34.08 -8.88
CA ALA A 372 62.77 33.95 -9.99
C ALA A 372 62.65 35.10 -11.01
N LYS A 373 61.45 35.67 -11.20
CA LYS A 373 61.25 36.88 -12.02
C LYS A 373 61.90 38.10 -11.37
N ALA A 374 61.78 38.26 -10.05
CA ALA A 374 62.43 39.33 -9.30
C ALA A 374 63.97 39.23 -9.36
N ASP A 375 64.50 38.01 -9.35
CA ASP A 375 65.94 37.72 -9.42
C ASP A 375 66.50 37.66 -10.87
N CYS A 376 65.65 37.75 -11.89
CA CYS A 376 65.99 37.44 -13.28
C CYS A 376 66.96 38.45 -13.95
N GLY A 377 67.23 39.60 -13.33
CA GLY A 377 68.06 40.65 -13.91
C GLY A 377 67.60 41.06 -15.32
N HIS A 378 68.55 41.36 -16.22
CA HIS A 378 68.25 41.76 -17.61
C HIS A 378 68.33 40.60 -18.62
N ASN A 379 67.93 39.38 -18.26
CA ASN A 379 67.91 38.25 -19.20
C ASN A 379 66.51 38.08 -19.84
N PRO A 380 66.29 38.54 -21.09
CA PRO A 380 64.96 38.56 -21.70
C PRO A 380 64.41 37.15 -21.96
N GLN A 381 65.30 36.20 -22.26
CA GLN A 381 64.94 34.82 -22.62
C GLN A 381 64.47 34.02 -21.40
N ALA A 382 65.11 34.25 -20.25
CA ALA A 382 64.71 33.65 -18.98
C ALA A 382 63.39 34.27 -18.48
N LEU A 383 63.21 35.59 -18.64
CA LEU A 383 61.97 36.28 -18.28
C LEU A 383 60.78 35.79 -19.12
N GLU A 384 60.95 35.61 -20.42
CA GLU A 384 59.92 35.06 -21.32
C GLU A 384 59.50 33.64 -20.89
N SER A 385 60.48 32.79 -20.56
CA SER A 385 60.21 31.43 -20.06
C SER A 385 59.46 31.44 -18.73
N LEU A 386 59.80 32.35 -17.81
CA LEU A 386 59.14 32.50 -16.51
C LEU A 386 57.69 32.99 -16.66
N LEU A 387 57.42 33.91 -17.59
CA LEU A 387 56.06 34.38 -17.89
C LEU A 387 55.18 33.26 -18.45
N GLU A 388 55.73 32.38 -19.31
CA GLU A 388 54.99 31.23 -19.82
C GLU A 388 54.71 30.17 -18.73
N ILE A 389 55.67 29.94 -17.81
CA ILE A 389 55.43 29.06 -16.64
C ILE A 389 54.36 29.65 -15.72
N GLU A 390 54.39 30.97 -15.48
CA GLU A 390 53.36 31.66 -14.69
C GLU A 390 51.97 31.50 -15.32
N LYS A 391 51.87 31.71 -16.64
CA LYS A 391 50.64 31.54 -17.42
C LYS A 391 50.13 30.09 -17.38
N ALA A 392 51.02 29.10 -17.41
CA ALA A 392 50.65 27.70 -17.23
C ALA A 392 50.19 27.39 -15.79
N GLY A 393 50.87 27.93 -14.78
CA GLY A 393 50.51 27.74 -13.37
C GLY A 393 49.18 28.40 -12.99
N ARG A 394 48.90 29.61 -13.50
CA ARG A 394 47.59 30.26 -13.31
C ARG A 394 46.45 29.43 -13.91
N ARG A 395 46.64 28.89 -15.13
CA ARG A 395 45.68 27.97 -15.75
C ARG A 395 45.46 26.69 -14.92
N ALA A 396 46.53 26.11 -14.37
CA ALA A 396 46.42 24.94 -13.50
C ALA A 396 45.61 25.24 -12.22
N ARG A 397 45.81 26.42 -11.61
CA ARG A 397 45.03 26.87 -10.45
C ARG A 397 43.54 27.02 -10.76
N ASP A 398 43.21 27.55 -11.94
CA ASP A 398 41.81 27.71 -12.36
C ASP A 398 41.11 26.36 -12.57
N LEU A 399 41.83 25.38 -13.15
CA LEU A 399 41.37 23.98 -13.28
C LEU A 399 41.09 23.35 -11.91
N VAL A 400 42.00 23.52 -10.95
CA VAL A 400 41.84 22.99 -9.58
C VAL A 400 40.66 23.65 -8.86
N ARG A 401 40.45 24.95 -9.06
CA ARG A 401 39.30 25.69 -8.51
C ARG A 401 37.96 25.19 -9.06
N GLN A 402 37.90 24.80 -10.34
CA GLN A 402 36.73 24.15 -10.92
C GLN A 402 36.46 22.76 -10.31
N ILE A 403 37.50 21.99 -9.99
CA ILE A 403 37.37 20.69 -9.29
C ILE A 403 36.88 20.87 -7.84
N LEU A 404 37.34 21.90 -7.13
CA LEU A 404 36.82 22.24 -5.79
C LEU A 404 35.35 22.64 -5.81
N THR A 405 34.93 23.33 -6.88
CA THR A 405 33.54 23.72 -7.11
C THR A 405 32.65 22.49 -7.33
N PHE A 406 33.18 21.41 -7.92
CA PHE A 406 32.54 20.09 -8.02
C PHE A 406 32.51 19.31 -6.69
N SER A 407 33.51 19.49 -5.82
CA SER A 407 33.68 18.72 -4.58
C SER A 407 32.86 19.21 -3.38
N ARG A 408 32.39 20.47 -3.41
CA ARG A 408 31.61 21.07 -2.30
C ARG A 408 30.26 20.36 -2.16
N ASN A 409 30.25 19.33 -1.34
CA ASN A 409 29.12 18.45 -1.07
C ASN A 409 28.48 18.83 0.27
N GLU A 410 28.07 20.09 0.43
CA GLU A 410 27.15 20.46 1.50
C GLU A 410 25.72 20.14 1.04
N PRO A 411 24.89 19.49 1.88
CA PRO A 411 23.47 19.27 1.54
C PRO A 411 22.84 20.64 1.25
N PRO A 412 22.17 20.82 0.09
CA PRO A 412 21.67 22.13 -0.32
C PRO A 412 20.68 22.65 0.70
N LYS A 413 20.94 23.87 1.18
CA LYS A 413 20.00 24.57 2.06
C LYS A 413 19.04 25.32 1.17
N ARG A 414 17.91 24.69 0.83
CA ARG A 414 16.91 25.33 -0.03
C ARG A 414 16.05 26.29 0.80
N TYR A 415 16.00 27.55 0.39
CA TYR A 415 15.09 28.56 0.94
C TYR A 415 14.43 29.34 -0.20
N PRO A 416 13.33 30.07 0.05
CA PRO A 416 12.74 30.95 -0.93
C PRO A 416 13.76 32.03 -1.33
N ILE A 417 14.12 32.10 -2.61
CA ILE A 417 15.04 33.09 -3.16
C ILE A 417 14.42 33.80 -4.37
N ASP A 418 14.79 35.07 -4.55
CA ASP A 418 14.46 35.84 -5.76
C ASP A 418 15.47 35.50 -6.87
N ALA A 419 14.98 34.93 -7.97
CA ALA A 419 15.80 34.59 -9.12
C ALA A 419 16.53 35.83 -9.70
N SER A 420 15.91 37.01 -9.60
CA SER A 420 16.46 38.27 -10.09
C SER A 420 17.67 38.73 -9.26
N GLU A 421 17.70 38.44 -7.97
CA GLU A 421 18.84 38.73 -7.10
C GLU A 421 20.03 37.86 -7.48
N VAL A 422 19.82 36.54 -7.57
CA VAL A 422 20.84 35.57 -7.96
C VAL A 422 21.41 35.83 -9.35
N MET A 423 20.55 36.21 -10.32
CA MET A 423 21.00 36.58 -11.65
C MET A 423 21.89 37.82 -11.66
N ARG A 424 21.55 38.85 -10.86
CA ARG A 424 22.35 40.08 -10.75
C ARG A 424 23.71 39.83 -10.09
N ASP A 425 23.75 38.97 -9.07
CA ASP A 425 25.02 38.61 -8.43
C ASP A 425 25.89 37.75 -9.35
N THR A 426 25.27 36.83 -10.09
CA THR A 426 25.99 36.06 -11.12
C THR A 426 26.47 36.96 -12.27
N GLU A 427 25.68 37.95 -12.68
CA GLU A 427 26.06 38.93 -13.70
C GLU A 427 27.33 39.69 -13.32
N ARG A 428 27.41 40.20 -12.08
CA ARG A 428 28.60 40.89 -11.57
C ARG A 428 29.84 40.01 -11.68
N LEU A 429 29.73 38.74 -11.31
CA LEU A 429 30.84 37.79 -11.40
C LEU A 429 31.22 37.48 -12.85
N LEU A 430 30.24 37.31 -13.73
CA LEU A 430 30.46 37.05 -15.16
C LEU A 430 31.10 38.24 -15.85
N ARG A 431 30.67 39.47 -15.60
CA ARG A 431 31.27 40.68 -16.21
C ARG A 431 32.77 40.80 -15.97
N VAL A 432 33.25 40.35 -14.81
CA VAL A 432 34.69 40.35 -14.48
C VAL A 432 35.44 39.18 -15.13
N THR A 433 34.76 38.09 -15.46
CA THR A 433 35.37 36.86 -15.96
C THR A 433 35.29 36.71 -17.49
N LEU A 434 34.33 37.36 -18.13
CA LEU A 434 34.08 37.24 -19.57
C LEU A 434 35.13 38.00 -20.41
N PRO A 435 35.61 37.42 -21.52
CA PRO A 435 36.42 38.14 -22.49
C PRO A 435 35.70 39.37 -23.06
N PRO A 436 36.42 40.48 -23.38
CA PRO A 436 35.83 41.70 -23.95
C PRO A 436 35.09 41.49 -25.28
N ALA A 437 35.40 40.41 -26.00
CA ALA A 437 34.75 40.06 -27.26
C ALA A 437 33.30 39.58 -27.08
N ILE A 438 32.89 39.23 -25.86
CA ILE A 438 31.60 38.62 -25.57
C ILE A 438 30.68 39.64 -24.90
N GLU A 439 29.56 39.94 -25.54
CA GLU A 439 28.49 40.76 -24.98
C GLU A 439 27.63 39.93 -24.03
N LEU A 440 27.39 40.45 -22.83
CA LEU A 440 26.50 39.83 -21.83
C LEU A 440 25.22 40.65 -21.70
N GLN A 441 24.09 40.05 -22.05
CA GLN A 441 22.76 40.62 -21.86
C GLN A 441 22.02 39.87 -20.76
N VAL A 442 21.52 40.59 -19.76
CA VAL A 442 20.78 40.00 -18.63
C VAL A 442 19.40 40.63 -18.57
N ASP A 443 18.38 39.80 -18.74
CA ASP A 443 16.97 40.17 -18.63
C ASP A 443 16.38 39.52 -17.38
N ALA A 444 16.46 40.26 -16.26
CA ALA A 444 15.86 39.88 -15.00
C ALA A 444 14.47 40.51 -14.91
N THR A 445 13.44 39.76 -15.29
CA THR A 445 12.05 40.21 -15.20
C THR A 445 11.72 40.58 -13.75
N PRO A 446 11.26 41.81 -13.46
CA PRO A 446 10.86 42.19 -12.11
C PRO A 446 9.60 41.42 -11.66
N ASP A 447 9.44 41.24 -10.34
CA ASP A 447 8.26 40.63 -9.70
C ASP A 447 8.03 39.13 -10.00
N LEU A 448 9.10 38.35 -10.15
CA LEU A 448 9.00 36.88 -10.22
C LEU A 448 8.69 36.27 -8.83
N PRO A 449 7.86 35.22 -8.77
CA PRO A 449 7.68 34.43 -7.54
C PRO A 449 9.00 33.84 -7.03
N CYS A 450 9.11 33.67 -5.71
CA CYS A 450 10.33 33.11 -5.14
C CYS A 450 10.48 31.63 -5.56
N MET A 451 11.68 31.23 -5.99
CA MET A 451 12.03 29.84 -6.25
C MET A 451 12.60 29.18 -4.99
N LEU A 452 12.36 27.88 -4.80
CA LEU A 452 12.90 27.14 -3.65
C LEU A 452 14.27 26.54 -4.00
N ALA A 453 15.36 27.24 -3.69
CA ALA A 453 16.70 26.79 -4.05
C ALA A 453 17.81 27.28 -3.11
N ASP A 454 18.99 26.69 -3.28
CA ASP A 454 20.24 27.17 -2.70
C ASP A 454 20.90 28.15 -3.70
N PRO A 455 21.02 29.45 -3.37
CA PRO A 455 21.50 30.45 -4.31
C PRO A 455 22.92 30.15 -4.80
N THR A 456 23.78 29.59 -3.95
CA THR A 456 25.16 29.24 -4.33
C THR A 456 25.18 28.19 -5.45
N GLN A 457 24.29 27.20 -5.37
CA GLN A 457 24.21 26.16 -6.40
C GLN A 457 23.57 26.67 -7.69
N VAL A 458 22.65 27.62 -7.60
CA VAL A 458 22.06 28.28 -8.77
C VAL A 458 23.09 29.16 -9.47
N GLU A 459 23.84 29.98 -8.74
CA GLU A 459 24.97 30.78 -9.26
C GLU A 459 25.98 29.86 -9.96
N GLN A 460 26.34 28.74 -9.33
CA GLN A 460 27.25 27.74 -9.90
C GLN A 460 26.73 27.14 -11.21
N ALA A 461 25.44 26.82 -11.29
CA ALA A 461 24.83 26.29 -12.51
C ALA A 461 24.88 27.32 -13.64
N ILE A 462 24.46 28.57 -13.37
CA ILE A 462 24.48 29.66 -14.34
C ILE A 462 25.91 29.96 -14.81
N PHE A 463 26.87 30.02 -13.88
CA PHE A 463 28.28 30.28 -14.18
C PHE A 463 28.89 29.16 -15.06
N ASN A 464 28.58 27.90 -14.80
CA ASN A 464 29.02 26.78 -15.64
C ASN A 464 28.44 26.83 -17.05
N LEU A 465 27.18 27.26 -17.21
CA LEU A 465 26.57 27.43 -18.53
C LEU A 465 27.20 28.61 -19.29
N ALA A 466 27.40 29.75 -18.62
CA ALA A 466 28.02 30.91 -19.23
C ALA A 466 29.48 30.65 -19.63
N THR A 467 30.27 29.98 -18.80
CA THR A 467 31.65 29.59 -19.15
C THR A 467 31.69 28.56 -20.28
N ASN A 468 30.71 27.66 -20.38
CA ASN A 468 30.59 26.77 -21.54
C ASN A 468 30.25 27.54 -22.83
N ALA A 469 29.38 28.55 -22.75
CA ALA A 469 29.09 29.45 -23.87
C ALA A 469 30.32 30.23 -24.33
N VAL A 470 31.10 30.78 -23.40
CA VAL A 470 32.38 31.46 -23.69
C VAL A 470 33.32 30.54 -24.46
N HIS A 471 33.51 29.33 -23.96
CA HIS A 471 34.40 28.38 -24.61
C HIS A 471 33.91 27.96 -26.00
N ALA A 472 32.60 27.93 -26.24
CA ALA A 472 32.03 27.62 -27.55
C ALA A 472 32.23 28.78 -28.54
N LEU A 473 32.19 30.02 -28.07
CA LEU A 473 32.42 31.23 -28.86
C LEU A 473 33.91 31.43 -29.21
N GLY A 474 34.82 31.03 -28.31
CA GLY A 474 36.26 31.15 -28.50
C GLY A 474 36.71 32.61 -28.53
N GLU A 475 37.54 32.97 -29.50
CA GLU A 475 38.03 34.35 -29.70
C GLU A 475 37.05 35.23 -30.50
N ASN A 476 35.96 34.64 -31.01
CA ASN A 476 35.00 35.36 -31.83
C ASN A 476 34.14 36.30 -30.99
N ARG A 477 33.66 37.38 -31.62
CA ARG A 477 32.62 38.21 -31.02
C ARG A 477 31.33 37.39 -30.86
N GLY A 478 30.76 37.45 -29.66
CA GLY A 478 29.64 36.62 -29.27
C GLY A 478 28.67 37.34 -28.36
N LEU A 479 27.50 36.75 -28.18
CA LEU A 479 26.44 37.22 -27.32
C LEU A 479 26.01 36.07 -26.41
N ILE A 480 25.99 36.33 -25.11
CA ILE A 480 25.41 35.47 -24.09
C ILE A 480 24.22 36.20 -23.49
N GLN A 481 23.03 35.61 -23.57
CA GLN A 481 21.80 36.14 -22.99
C GLN A 481 21.38 35.29 -21.80
N LEU A 482 21.16 35.92 -20.64
CA LEU A 482 20.56 35.32 -19.47
C LEU A 482 19.16 35.89 -19.27
N GLN A 483 18.15 35.05 -19.11
CA GLN A 483 16.77 35.50 -18.91
C GLN A 483 16.09 34.66 -17.83
N ALA A 484 15.38 35.31 -16.91
CA ALA A 484 14.44 34.65 -16.00
C ALA A 484 12.99 34.99 -16.32
N SER A 485 12.12 33.98 -16.27
CA SER A 485 10.68 34.12 -16.50
C SER A 485 9.89 33.08 -15.68
N LEU A 486 8.59 33.31 -15.53
CA LEU A 486 7.67 32.33 -14.96
C LEU A 486 7.11 31.46 -16.09
N SER A 487 7.25 30.15 -16.00
CA SER A 487 6.59 29.18 -16.87
C SER A 487 5.44 28.52 -16.13
N LEU A 488 4.23 28.69 -16.66
CA LEU A 488 3.06 27.95 -16.20
C LEU A 488 3.20 26.48 -16.63
N SER A 489 2.73 25.57 -15.77
CA SER A 489 2.83 24.14 -16.06
C SER A 489 1.99 23.77 -17.29
N GLU A 490 2.64 23.30 -18.35
CA GLU A 490 1.99 22.59 -19.44
C GLU A 490 2.24 21.09 -19.29
N GLN A 491 1.18 20.29 -19.37
CA GLN A 491 1.24 18.85 -19.12
C GLN A 491 2.24 18.13 -20.05
N ARG A 492 2.31 18.54 -21.32
CA ARG A 492 3.29 18.00 -22.30
C ARG A 492 4.75 18.31 -21.94
N LEU A 493 5.02 19.47 -21.36
CA LEU A 493 6.37 19.87 -20.96
C LEU A 493 6.80 19.12 -19.69
N CYS A 494 5.87 18.97 -18.75
CA CYS A 494 6.06 18.19 -17.53
C CYS A 494 6.36 16.71 -17.85
N ASP A 495 5.58 16.10 -18.74
CA ASP A 495 5.77 14.71 -19.18
C ASP A 495 7.12 14.51 -19.91
N ARG A 496 7.52 15.45 -20.77
CA ARG A 496 8.79 15.38 -21.51
C ARG A 496 10.02 15.49 -20.59
N LEU A 497 9.93 16.34 -19.57
CA LEU A 497 11.05 16.63 -18.65
C LEU A 497 10.99 15.80 -17.36
N GLY A 498 9.98 14.96 -17.16
CA GLY A 498 9.78 14.18 -15.93
C GLY A 498 9.50 15.04 -14.71
N LEU A 499 8.91 16.24 -14.91
CA LEU A 499 8.60 17.19 -13.84
C LEU A 499 7.15 17.00 -13.33
N PRO A 500 6.88 17.18 -12.03
CA PRO A 500 5.51 17.24 -11.53
C PRO A 500 4.75 18.47 -12.06
N LEU A 501 3.43 18.38 -12.17
CA LEU A 501 2.57 19.52 -12.51
C LEU A 501 2.71 20.62 -11.44
N GLY A 502 3.10 21.83 -11.86
CA GLY A 502 3.31 22.99 -10.98
C GLY A 502 3.92 24.18 -11.71
N ASP A 503 3.92 25.35 -11.09
CA ASP A 503 4.55 26.53 -11.68
C ASP A 503 6.08 26.49 -11.46
N TYR A 504 6.82 26.89 -12.50
CA TYR A 504 8.28 26.85 -12.49
C TYR A 504 8.86 28.23 -12.81
N ILE A 505 9.89 28.62 -12.06
CA ILE A 505 10.80 29.68 -12.48
C ILE A 505 11.78 29.10 -13.49
N VAL A 506 11.87 29.75 -14.64
CA VAL A 506 12.71 29.35 -15.76
C VAL A 506 13.86 30.33 -15.89
N ILE A 507 15.09 29.82 -15.77
CA ILE A 507 16.31 30.56 -16.07
C ILE A 507 16.92 29.99 -17.35
N SER A 508 17.02 30.81 -18.38
CA SER A 508 17.62 30.43 -19.66
C SER A 508 18.98 31.10 -19.86
N VAL A 509 19.93 30.33 -20.39
CA VAL A 509 21.25 30.81 -20.81
C VAL A 509 21.40 30.46 -22.28
N ARG A 510 21.47 31.50 -23.12
CA ARG A 510 21.55 31.39 -24.57
C ARG A 510 22.86 31.95 -25.08
N ASP A 511 23.52 31.22 -25.98
CA ASP A 511 24.69 31.68 -26.72
C ASP A 511 24.40 31.70 -28.22
N ASN A 512 25.12 32.54 -28.96
CA ASN A 512 25.11 32.58 -30.43
C ASN A 512 26.31 31.84 -31.05
N GLY A 513 26.84 30.83 -30.36
CA GLY A 513 28.00 30.06 -30.79
C GLY A 513 27.70 29.05 -31.91
N PRO A 514 28.63 28.10 -32.16
CA PRO A 514 28.50 27.14 -33.26
C PRO A 514 27.41 26.09 -33.07
N GLY A 515 26.77 26.02 -31.88
CA GLY A 515 25.77 25.02 -31.55
C GLY A 515 26.36 23.62 -31.36
N ILE A 516 25.49 22.66 -31.02
CA ILE A 516 25.83 21.28 -30.65
C ILE A 516 25.18 20.32 -31.66
N ALA A 517 25.95 19.34 -32.13
CA ALA A 517 25.43 18.31 -33.04
C ALA A 517 24.43 17.37 -32.33
N PRO A 518 23.37 16.89 -33.01
CA PRO A 518 22.34 16.03 -32.40
C PRO A 518 22.89 14.77 -31.71
N GLU A 519 23.93 14.17 -32.28
CA GLU A 519 24.58 12.96 -31.75
C GLU A 519 25.32 13.26 -30.44
N THR A 520 25.80 14.50 -30.28
CA THR A 520 26.52 14.96 -29.09
C THR A 520 25.55 15.30 -27.95
N LEU A 521 24.37 15.85 -28.27
CA LEU A 521 23.35 16.26 -27.28
C LEU A 521 22.94 15.12 -26.32
N GLN A 522 22.99 13.86 -26.76
CA GLN A 522 22.66 12.71 -25.90
C GLN A 522 23.67 12.46 -24.78
N ARG A 523 24.90 12.98 -24.92
CA ARG A 523 26.05 12.65 -24.07
C ARG A 523 26.60 13.85 -23.30
N ILE A 524 26.12 15.07 -23.56
CA ILE A 524 26.66 16.30 -22.96
C ILE A 524 26.59 16.34 -21.42
N PHE A 525 25.68 15.57 -20.82
CA PHE A 525 25.53 15.47 -19.37
C PHE A 525 26.31 14.30 -18.75
N GLU A 526 26.98 13.46 -19.56
CA GLU A 526 27.87 12.41 -19.06
C GLU A 526 29.10 13.05 -18.38
N PRO A 527 29.46 12.64 -17.15
CA PRO A 527 30.66 13.13 -16.49
C PRO A 527 31.92 12.88 -17.32
N PHE A 528 32.81 13.88 -17.40
CA PHE A 528 34.07 13.87 -18.15
C PHE A 528 33.92 13.85 -19.68
N PHE A 529 32.70 13.87 -20.21
CA PHE A 529 32.49 13.98 -21.65
C PHE A 529 32.84 15.40 -22.13
N THR A 530 33.71 15.50 -23.12
CA THR A 530 34.12 16.77 -23.72
C THR A 530 34.42 16.59 -25.20
N THR A 531 34.00 17.55 -26.01
CA THR A 531 34.33 17.64 -27.45
C THR A 531 35.58 18.48 -27.71
N LYS A 532 36.20 19.02 -26.65
CA LYS A 532 37.38 19.90 -26.72
C LYS A 532 38.69 19.11 -26.76
N PRO A 533 39.78 19.70 -27.29
CA PRO A 533 41.11 19.11 -27.24
C PRO A 533 41.56 18.79 -25.80
N VAL A 534 42.46 17.81 -25.67
CA VAL A 534 43.03 17.38 -24.37
C VAL A 534 43.61 18.58 -23.63
N GLY A 535 43.09 18.86 -22.44
CA GLY A 535 43.51 19.97 -21.58
C GLY A 535 42.69 21.27 -21.68
N GLN A 536 41.72 21.37 -22.59
CA GLN A 536 40.88 22.58 -22.76
C GLN A 536 39.43 22.43 -22.25
N GLY A 537 39.08 21.27 -21.69
CA GLY A 537 37.76 21.03 -21.10
C GLY A 537 37.79 19.88 -20.11
N THR A 538 37.23 20.11 -18.92
CA THR A 538 37.11 19.10 -17.86
C THR A 538 35.98 18.10 -18.11
N GLY A 539 35.00 18.47 -18.95
CA GLY A 539 33.79 17.67 -19.19
C GLY A 539 32.87 17.53 -17.97
N LEU A 540 33.06 18.37 -16.93
CA LEU A 540 32.32 18.28 -15.68
C LEU A 540 31.21 19.34 -15.55
N GLY A 541 31.32 20.48 -16.25
CA GLY A 541 30.42 21.62 -16.05
C GLY A 541 28.94 21.32 -16.26
N LEU A 542 28.58 20.61 -17.34
CA LEU A 542 27.19 20.25 -17.62
C LEU A 542 26.66 19.14 -16.71
N ALA A 543 27.51 18.18 -16.31
CA ALA A 543 27.15 17.17 -15.32
C ALA A 543 26.81 17.80 -13.96
N VAL A 544 27.52 18.87 -13.57
CA VAL A 544 27.20 19.66 -12.37
C VAL A 544 25.85 20.34 -12.50
N VAL A 545 25.58 21.01 -13.63
CA VAL A 545 24.27 21.66 -13.87
C VAL A 545 23.15 20.64 -13.74
N HIS A 546 23.31 19.46 -14.35
CA HIS A 546 22.33 18.37 -14.24
C HIS A 546 22.14 17.89 -12.80
N GLY A 547 23.23 17.77 -12.01
CA GLY A 547 23.16 17.42 -10.58
C GLY A 547 22.48 18.48 -9.72
N VAL A 548 22.72 19.78 -9.99
CA VAL A 548 22.06 20.89 -9.30
C VAL A 548 20.55 20.84 -9.56
N MET A 549 20.13 20.70 -10.83
CA MET A 549 18.71 20.55 -11.16
C MET A 549 18.10 19.29 -10.50
N ARG A 550 18.84 18.18 -10.56
CA ARG A 550 18.71 16.93 -9.78
C ARG A 550 18.15 17.18 -8.38
N THR A 551 19.00 17.88 -7.65
CA THR A 551 18.90 18.12 -6.21
C THR A 551 18.03 19.32 -5.88
N HIS A 552 17.36 19.94 -6.86
CA HIS A 552 16.39 21.02 -6.63
C HIS A 552 14.96 20.60 -6.99
N GLY A 553 14.75 19.35 -7.42
CA GLY A 553 13.45 18.89 -7.93
C GLY A 553 13.07 19.59 -9.24
N GLY A 554 14.08 20.04 -9.99
CA GLY A 554 13.96 20.75 -11.25
C GLY A 554 14.54 19.94 -12.40
N ALA A 555 14.48 20.49 -13.61
CA ALA A 555 15.03 19.86 -14.81
C ALA A 555 15.84 20.86 -15.64
N VAL A 556 16.71 20.34 -16.51
CA VAL A 556 17.42 21.11 -17.53
C VAL A 556 16.96 20.65 -18.91
N ASP A 557 16.62 21.60 -19.77
CA ASP A 557 16.31 21.37 -21.18
C ASP A 557 17.34 22.06 -22.07
N VAL A 558 17.64 21.48 -23.23
CA VAL A 558 18.66 21.99 -24.14
C VAL A 558 18.10 22.04 -25.55
N ASN A 559 18.12 23.23 -26.13
CA ASN A 559 17.80 23.44 -27.53
C ASN A 559 19.03 24.00 -28.24
N SER A 560 19.61 23.24 -29.16
CA SER A 560 20.80 23.65 -29.89
C SER A 560 20.74 23.13 -31.33
N ARG A 561 21.24 23.94 -32.26
CA ARG A 561 21.36 23.59 -33.68
C ARG A 561 22.70 24.11 -34.20
N LEU A 562 23.35 23.31 -35.03
CA LEU A 562 24.62 23.70 -35.66
C LEU A 562 24.47 25.05 -36.39
N GLY A 563 25.36 25.98 -36.07
CA GLY A 563 25.40 27.34 -36.61
C GLY A 563 24.37 28.32 -36.05
N GLN A 564 23.52 27.93 -35.09
CA GLN A 564 22.47 28.80 -34.52
C GLN A 564 22.64 29.05 -33.00
N GLY A 565 23.71 28.56 -32.40
CA GLY A 565 23.95 28.63 -30.97
C GLY A 565 23.21 27.58 -30.15
N SER A 566 23.29 27.72 -28.83
CA SER A 566 22.61 26.82 -27.89
C SER A 566 21.80 27.61 -26.86
N THR A 567 20.75 26.99 -26.34
CA THR A 567 19.93 27.53 -25.26
C THR A 567 19.71 26.44 -24.23
N PHE A 568 20.23 26.68 -23.02
CA PHE A 568 20.02 25.84 -21.86
C PHE A 568 18.95 26.47 -20.99
N THR A 569 17.96 25.69 -20.58
CA THR A 569 16.78 26.17 -19.84
C THR A 569 16.66 25.39 -18.53
N LEU A 570 16.78 26.07 -17.40
CA LEU A 570 16.74 25.52 -16.06
C LEU A 570 15.37 25.79 -15.43
N TYR A 571 14.67 24.75 -14.99
CA TYR A 571 13.33 24.81 -14.38
C TYR A 571 13.43 24.58 -12.88
N PHE A 572 13.02 25.57 -12.07
CA PHE A 572 13.00 25.48 -10.61
C PHE A 572 11.58 25.61 -10.06
N PRO A 573 11.18 24.80 -9.07
CA PRO A 573 9.84 24.86 -8.51
C PRO A 573 9.60 26.19 -7.77
N VAL A 574 8.43 26.79 -7.97
CA VAL A 574 7.99 27.98 -7.22
C VAL A 574 7.71 27.60 -5.77
N SER A 575 8.08 28.48 -4.83
CA SER A 575 7.79 28.32 -3.40
C SER A 575 6.28 28.33 -3.14
N ALA A 576 5.78 27.32 -2.42
CA ALA A 576 4.37 27.19 -2.06
C ALA A 576 3.83 28.32 -1.16
N GLN A 577 4.68 29.20 -0.64
CA GLN A 577 4.28 30.32 0.23
C GLN A 577 3.73 31.55 -0.51
N ASP A 578 3.93 31.66 -1.84
CA ASP A 578 3.46 32.82 -2.63
C ASP A 578 2.24 32.53 -3.52
N SER A 579 1.79 31.27 -3.63
CA SER A 579 0.69 30.90 -4.54
C SER A 579 -0.70 31.40 -4.09
N THR A 580 -0.82 31.97 -2.88
CA THR A 580 -2.11 32.44 -2.31
C THR A 580 -2.19 33.92 -1.97
N SER A 581 -1.19 34.75 -2.29
CA SER A 581 -1.26 36.17 -1.96
C SER A 581 -0.61 37.07 -2.99
N LYS A 582 -1.31 37.33 -4.11
CA LYS A 582 -1.38 38.66 -4.77
C LYS A 582 -2.24 38.61 -6.05
N ARG A 583 -3.56 38.49 -5.88
CA ARG A 583 -4.54 39.04 -6.82
C ARG A 583 -5.70 39.63 -6.03
N THR A 584 -5.60 40.92 -5.67
CA THR A 584 -6.68 41.94 -5.71
C THR A 584 -6.22 43.27 -5.08
N THR A 585 -6.22 44.30 -5.92
CA THR A 585 -6.55 45.73 -5.69
C THR A 585 -6.29 46.44 -4.34
N SER A 586 -5.47 47.48 -4.48
CA SER A 586 -5.66 48.90 -4.05
C SER A 586 -5.27 49.40 -2.65
N ALA A 587 -4.57 50.54 -2.71
CA ALA A 587 -4.67 51.75 -1.89
C ALA A 587 -4.18 51.77 -0.42
N HIS A 588 -3.20 52.66 -0.22
CA HIS A 588 -2.84 53.43 0.99
C HIS A 588 -2.71 52.70 2.34
N ALA A 589 -1.50 52.71 2.94
CA ALA A 589 -0.99 53.85 3.71
C ALA A 589 0.36 53.54 4.38
N SER A 590 1.34 54.40 4.05
CA SER A 590 2.43 54.96 4.87
C SER A 590 2.69 54.44 6.30
N LYS A 591 3.96 54.16 6.56
CA LYS A 591 4.87 54.82 7.53
C LYS A 591 6.22 54.05 7.51
N GLN A 592 7.41 54.59 7.65
CA GLN A 592 8.00 55.93 7.66
C GLN A 592 9.49 55.64 7.88
N SER A 593 10.40 56.12 7.04
CA SER A 593 11.76 56.39 7.51
C SER A 593 12.28 57.64 6.82
N VAL A 594 12.76 58.53 7.68
CA VAL A 594 13.05 59.93 7.44
C VAL A 594 14.57 60.06 7.35
N CYS A 595 15.09 60.78 6.35
CA CYS A 595 15.91 61.97 6.57
C CYS A 595 16.43 62.54 5.25
N ALA A 596 16.01 63.79 4.98
CA ALA A 596 16.74 64.78 4.20
C ALA A 596 18.15 64.97 4.79
N VAL A 597 19.16 65.53 4.10
CA VAL A 597 19.31 66.91 3.58
C VAL A 597 20.62 66.96 2.74
N PRO A 598 21.07 68.09 2.13
CA PRO A 598 20.37 69.25 1.54
C PRO A 598 20.82 69.54 0.09
N ALA A 599 20.01 70.35 -0.61
CA ALA A 599 20.47 71.18 -1.72
C ALA A 599 21.29 72.37 -1.16
N ILE A 600 22.47 72.65 -1.74
CA ILE A 600 23.16 73.93 -1.58
C ILE A 600 23.54 74.47 -2.96
N GLN A 601 23.32 75.77 -3.06
CA GLN A 601 23.23 76.63 -4.22
C GLN A 601 24.57 76.86 -4.94
N ALA A 602 24.43 77.30 -6.19
CA ALA A 602 25.46 77.98 -6.96
C ALA A 602 25.96 79.25 -6.25
N ALA A 603 27.28 79.47 -6.32
CA ALA A 603 27.90 80.79 -6.26
C ALA A 603 29.16 80.76 -7.14
N ALA A 604 29.29 81.78 -7.99
CA ALA A 604 30.37 81.98 -8.95
C ALA A 604 31.60 82.61 -8.28
N GLU A 605 32.81 82.17 -8.65
CA GLU A 605 33.83 82.91 -9.44
C GLU A 605 35.22 82.23 -9.33
N PRO A 606 36.12 82.46 -10.32
CA PRO A 606 37.05 81.47 -10.81
C PRO A 606 38.40 81.52 -10.08
N ASP A 607 38.81 80.39 -9.54
CA ASP A 607 40.22 80.12 -9.29
C ASP A 607 40.47 78.68 -9.76
N LEU A 608 41.42 78.50 -10.68
CA LEU A 608 41.54 77.36 -11.59
C LEU A 608 41.52 75.99 -10.88
N ARG A 609 40.34 75.41 -10.67
CA ARG A 609 40.18 74.01 -10.32
C ARG A 609 40.19 73.20 -11.60
N LYS A 610 41.21 72.36 -11.75
CA LYS A 610 41.38 71.48 -12.91
C LYS A 610 40.20 70.51 -13.00
N HIS A 611 39.61 70.41 -14.18
CA HIS A 611 38.37 69.67 -14.41
C HIS A 611 38.66 68.31 -15.07
N VAL A 612 38.43 67.24 -14.32
CA VAL A 612 38.62 65.85 -14.76
C VAL A 612 37.30 65.27 -15.25
N MET A 613 37.35 64.66 -16.42
CA MET A 613 36.30 63.84 -16.97
C MET A 613 36.59 62.37 -16.66
N TYR A 614 35.70 61.69 -15.94
CA TYR A 614 35.84 60.27 -15.61
C TYR A 614 34.74 59.47 -16.33
N VAL A 615 35.11 58.42 -17.05
CA VAL A 615 34.17 57.60 -17.83
C VAL A 615 34.33 56.13 -17.43
N ASP A 616 33.25 55.54 -16.93
CA ASP A 616 33.22 54.18 -16.39
C ASP A 616 31.76 53.71 -16.34
N ASP A 617 31.49 52.48 -16.72
CA ASP A 617 30.13 51.92 -16.75
C ASP A 617 29.61 51.54 -15.36
N ASP A 618 30.48 51.44 -14.35
CA ASP A 618 30.09 51.19 -12.97
C ASP A 618 29.77 52.49 -12.21
N GLN A 619 28.47 52.72 -11.96
CA GLN A 619 27.99 53.87 -11.19
C GLN A 619 28.58 53.98 -9.78
N ALA A 620 28.83 52.85 -9.11
CA ALA A 620 29.44 52.86 -7.78
C ALA A 620 30.89 53.37 -7.87
N LEU A 621 31.64 52.93 -8.88
CA LEU A 621 33.02 53.35 -9.12
C LEU A 621 33.11 54.82 -9.55
N VAL A 622 32.24 55.29 -10.47
CA VAL A 622 32.12 56.71 -10.83
C VAL A 622 31.87 57.56 -9.59
N SER A 623 30.92 57.17 -8.73
CA SER A 623 30.58 57.93 -7.52
C SER A 623 31.74 57.98 -6.51
N LEU A 624 32.50 56.88 -6.40
CA LEU A 624 33.65 56.78 -5.52
C LEU A 624 34.80 57.69 -6.00
N VAL A 625 35.17 57.60 -7.28
CA VAL A 625 36.25 58.39 -7.89
C VAL A 625 35.92 59.88 -7.87
N GLN A 626 34.67 60.26 -8.20
CA GLN A 626 34.21 61.64 -8.08
C GLN A 626 34.40 62.19 -6.66
N ARG A 627 34.05 61.41 -5.64
CA ARG A 627 34.18 61.84 -4.24
C ARG A 627 35.64 61.97 -3.81
N LEU A 628 36.51 61.07 -4.27
CA LEU A 628 37.94 61.08 -3.95
C LEU A 628 38.68 62.25 -4.59
N LEU A 629 38.53 62.43 -5.90
CA LEU A 629 39.19 63.51 -6.64
C LEU A 629 38.65 64.90 -6.26
N ARG A 630 37.33 65.02 -5.94
CA ARG A 630 36.78 66.27 -5.38
C ARG A 630 37.39 66.63 -4.02
N ARG A 631 37.69 65.65 -3.17
CA ARG A 631 38.40 65.88 -1.89
C ARG A 631 39.83 66.38 -2.09
N ARG A 632 40.46 66.04 -3.21
CA ARG A 632 41.81 66.50 -3.60
C ARG A 632 41.80 67.86 -4.32
N GLY A 633 40.63 68.49 -4.50
CA GLY A 633 40.48 69.83 -5.07
C GLY A 633 40.15 69.89 -6.56
N TYR A 634 39.95 68.73 -7.22
CA TYR A 634 39.55 68.66 -8.62
C TYR A 634 38.05 68.85 -8.82
N GLN A 635 37.66 69.49 -9.91
CA GLN A 635 36.28 69.39 -10.40
C GLN A 635 36.16 68.08 -11.19
N VAL A 636 35.15 67.25 -10.91
CA VAL A 636 34.98 65.97 -11.61
C VAL A 636 33.57 65.82 -12.14
N THR A 637 33.48 65.57 -13.45
CA THR A 637 32.25 65.10 -14.12
C THR A 637 32.43 63.64 -14.50
N GLY A 638 31.47 62.80 -14.07
CA GLY A 638 31.48 61.38 -14.38
C GLY A 638 30.42 61.04 -15.42
N PHE A 639 30.75 60.14 -16.34
CA PHE A 639 29.86 59.64 -17.38
C PHE A 639 29.80 58.12 -17.30
N LEU A 640 28.59 57.57 -17.46
CA LEU A 640 28.35 56.12 -17.54
C LEU A 640 28.41 55.59 -18.97
N ASP A 641 28.16 56.47 -19.95
CA ASP A 641 28.20 56.16 -21.38
C ASP A 641 29.34 56.95 -22.08
N PRO A 642 30.29 56.27 -22.74
CA PRO A 642 31.32 56.88 -23.59
C PRO A 642 30.80 57.83 -24.67
N ARG A 643 29.57 57.62 -25.15
CA ARG A 643 28.93 58.48 -26.15
C ARG A 643 28.50 59.82 -25.56
N GLU A 644 27.88 59.80 -24.39
CA GLU A 644 27.53 61.02 -23.65
C GLU A 644 28.79 61.82 -23.28
N ALA A 645 29.85 61.09 -22.90
CA ALA A 645 31.17 61.66 -22.69
C ALA A 645 31.70 62.37 -23.95
N THR A 646 31.69 61.69 -25.09
CA THR A 646 32.14 62.25 -26.37
C THR A 646 31.30 63.45 -26.81
N GLU A 647 29.99 63.41 -26.62
CA GLU A 647 29.08 64.52 -26.92
C GLU A 647 29.33 65.73 -26.01
N ALA A 648 29.54 65.50 -24.71
CA ALA A 648 29.88 66.54 -23.75
C ALA A 648 31.22 67.21 -24.11
N LEU A 649 32.21 66.42 -24.54
CA LEU A 649 33.51 66.93 -25.00
C LEU A 649 33.39 67.72 -26.32
N ARG A 650 32.53 67.30 -27.26
CA ARG A 650 32.27 68.07 -28.49
C ARG A 650 31.54 69.38 -28.23
N LYS A 651 30.64 69.39 -27.25
CA LYS A 651 29.86 70.57 -26.88
C LYS A 651 30.72 71.67 -26.26
N ASP A 652 31.73 71.29 -25.47
CA ASP A 652 32.73 72.22 -24.93
C ASP A 652 34.12 71.55 -24.81
N PRO A 653 34.95 71.59 -25.87
CA PRO A 653 36.26 70.90 -25.90
C PRO A 653 37.28 71.41 -24.88
N PHE A 654 37.09 72.61 -24.33
CA PHE A 654 38.03 73.24 -23.40
C PHE A 654 37.57 73.18 -21.94
N ALA A 655 36.39 72.59 -21.67
CA ALA A 655 35.88 72.43 -20.31
C ALA A 655 36.69 71.47 -19.45
N TYR A 656 37.42 70.53 -20.05
CA TYR A 656 38.14 69.47 -19.34
C TYR A 656 39.66 69.62 -19.51
N ASP A 657 40.39 69.29 -18.44
CA ASP A 657 41.85 69.29 -18.36
C ASP A 657 42.47 67.87 -18.41
N LEU A 658 41.68 66.84 -18.11
CA LEU A 658 42.10 65.42 -18.16
C LEU A 658 40.87 64.55 -18.43
N VAL A 659 41.02 63.56 -19.31
CA VAL A 659 40.05 62.47 -19.47
C VAL A 659 40.64 61.21 -18.86
N VAL A 660 39.90 60.56 -17.98
CA VAL A 660 40.21 59.22 -17.45
C VAL A 660 39.08 58.30 -17.89
N THR A 661 39.39 57.30 -18.69
CA THR A 661 38.40 56.34 -19.20
C THR A 661 38.77 54.94 -18.78
N ASP A 662 37.78 54.12 -18.46
CA ASP A 662 38.00 52.68 -18.39
C ASP A 662 38.34 52.10 -19.77
N TYR A 663 39.11 51.01 -19.79
CA TYR A 663 39.40 50.24 -20.98
C TYR A 663 38.17 49.48 -21.46
N ASN A 664 37.42 48.87 -20.54
CA ASN A 664 36.42 47.86 -20.86
C ASN A 664 35.00 48.33 -20.51
N MET A 665 34.39 49.11 -21.40
CA MET A 665 33.02 49.60 -21.23
C MET A 665 32.07 48.88 -22.22
N PRO A 666 30.84 48.53 -21.80
CA PRO A 666 29.87 47.81 -22.64
C PRO A 666 29.62 48.52 -23.98
N GLY A 667 29.89 47.83 -25.10
CA GLY A 667 29.65 48.35 -26.44
C GLY A 667 30.62 49.45 -26.92
N TYR A 668 31.66 49.80 -26.15
CA TYR A 668 32.65 50.82 -26.52
C TYR A 668 34.02 50.55 -25.89
N CYS A 669 35.06 50.38 -26.70
CA CYS A 669 36.42 50.23 -26.17
C CYS A 669 36.95 51.58 -25.70
N GLY A 670 37.56 51.64 -24.52
CA GLY A 670 38.19 52.86 -23.99
C GLY A 670 39.24 53.47 -24.92
N VAL A 671 39.90 52.62 -25.73
CA VAL A 671 40.86 53.06 -26.77
C VAL A 671 40.19 53.85 -27.89
N ASP A 672 38.93 53.55 -28.22
CA ASP A 672 38.17 54.32 -29.20
C ASP A 672 37.82 55.70 -28.64
N LEU A 673 37.49 55.79 -27.34
CA LEU A 673 37.26 57.08 -26.68
C LEU A 673 38.54 57.93 -26.60
N VAL A 674 39.71 57.31 -26.39
CA VAL A 674 41.01 58.00 -26.49
C VAL A 674 41.19 58.59 -27.90
N ARG A 675 40.92 57.81 -28.94
CA ARG A 675 41.06 58.25 -30.35
C ARG A 675 40.10 59.39 -30.69
N ASP A 676 38.86 59.29 -30.24
CA ASP A 676 37.85 60.34 -30.45
C ASP A 676 38.21 61.62 -29.70
N THR A 677 38.68 61.49 -28.45
CA THR A 677 39.15 62.62 -27.64
C THR A 677 40.32 63.32 -28.32
N LYS A 678 41.30 62.57 -28.85
CA LYS A 678 42.44 63.13 -29.58
C LYS A 678 42.07 63.75 -30.92
N THR A 679 40.99 63.29 -31.54
CA THR A 679 40.43 63.90 -32.76
C THR A 679 39.74 65.23 -32.47
N ILE A 680 39.04 65.32 -31.32
CA ILE A 680 38.34 66.53 -30.89
C ILE A 680 39.31 67.58 -30.34
N ARG A 681 40.28 67.14 -29.52
CA ARG A 681 41.30 67.98 -28.90
C ARG A 681 42.61 67.22 -28.71
N SER A 682 43.55 67.42 -29.62
CA SER A 682 44.82 66.68 -29.65
C SER A 682 45.71 66.90 -28.42
N ASP A 683 45.64 68.09 -27.80
CA ASP A 683 46.44 68.50 -26.65
C ASP A 683 45.89 68.03 -25.29
N LEU A 684 44.65 67.50 -25.23
CA LEU A 684 44.04 67.05 -23.97
C LEU A 684 44.72 65.78 -23.44
N PRO A 685 45.25 65.75 -22.21
CA PRO A 685 45.74 64.53 -21.57
C PRO A 685 44.62 63.49 -21.43
N VAL A 686 44.91 62.24 -21.78
CA VAL A 686 43.98 61.12 -21.62
C VAL A 686 44.71 59.98 -20.90
N ALA A 687 44.10 59.46 -19.84
CA ALA A 687 44.53 58.26 -19.14
C ALA A 687 43.51 57.14 -19.31
N LEU A 688 44.00 55.92 -19.41
CA LEU A 688 43.16 54.74 -19.55
C LEU A 688 43.32 53.85 -18.32
N ALA A 689 42.23 53.51 -17.65
CA ALA A 689 42.21 52.66 -16.48
C ALA A 689 41.84 51.21 -16.89
N SER A 690 42.49 50.18 -16.35
CA SER A 690 42.15 48.77 -16.62
C SER A 690 42.42 47.86 -15.43
N GLY A 691 41.55 46.86 -15.22
CA GLY A 691 41.75 45.80 -14.21
C GLY A 691 42.69 44.67 -14.66
N TYR A 692 43.06 44.63 -15.95
CA TYR A 692 43.97 43.65 -16.52
C TYR A 692 44.78 44.30 -17.65
N ILE A 693 46.10 44.32 -17.53
CA ILE A 693 46.99 44.95 -18.50
C ILE A 693 47.84 43.86 -19.15
N THR A 694 47.68 43.68 -20.46
CA THR A 694 48.60 42.91 -21.30
C THR A 694 49.52 43.88 -22.05
N THR A 695 50.69 43.40 -22.47
CA THR A 695 51.64 44.17 -23.30
C THR A 695 51.01 44.69 -24.60
N GLU A 696 49.99 43.98 -25.11
CA GLU A 696 49.21 44.40 -26.28
C GLU A 696 48.29 45.59 -26.00
N ILE A 697 47.65 45.62 -24.83
CA ILE A 697 46.77 46.74 -24.40
C ILE A 697 47.60 48.00 -24.18
N GLU A 698 48.77 47.87 -23.55
CA GLU A 698 49.68 48.98 -23.32
C GLU A 698 50.18 49.57 -24.65
N ALA A 699 50.61 48.73 -25.60
CA ALA A 699 51.05 49.16 -26.92
C ALA A 699 49.92 49.86 -27.72
N GLN A 700 48.68 49.33 -27.64
CA GLN A 700 47.52 49.92 -28.32
C GLN A 700 47.09 51.25 -27.71
N ALA A 701 47.12 51.38 -26.37
CA ALA A 701 46.75 52.62 -25.68
C ALA A 701 47.76 53.75 -25.99
N ILE A 702 49.06 53.45 -25.97
CA ILE A 702 50.10 54.42 -26.33
C ILE A 702 50.01 54.81 -27.81
N ALA A 703 49.81 53.84 -28.71
CA ALA A 703 49.64 54.10 -30.14
C ALA A 703 48.38 54.95 -30.45
N ALA A 704 47.33 54.83 -29.63
CA ALA A 704 46.11 55.65 -29.74
C ALA A 704 46.24 57.06 -29.12
N GLY A 705 47.33 57.34 -28.41
CA GLY A 705 47.62 58.66 -27.84
C GLY A 705 47.27 58.83 -26.36
N ALA A 706 47.10 57.75 -25.60
CA ALA A 706 46.98 57.81 -24.14
C ALA A 706 48.32 58.22 -23.50
N LEU A 707 48.27 59.14 -22.52
CA LEU A 707 49.44 59.67 -21.83
C LEU A 707 49.86 58.79 -20.64
N ALA A 708 48.94 58.01 -20.08
CA ALA A 708 49.23 57.03 -19.03
C ALA A 708 48.17 55.92 -18.98
N LEU A 709 48.57 54.79 -18.40
CA LEU A 709 47.75 53.64 -18.09
C LEU A 709 47.63 53.51 -16.57
N ILE A 710 46.42 53.28 -16.05
CA ILE A 710 46.12 53.23 -14.62
C ILE A 710 45.57 51.83 -14.27
N TYR A 711 46.09 51.20 -13.22
CA TYR A 711 45.56 49.92 -12.73
C TYR A 711 44.28 50.14 -11.90
N LYS A 712 43.17 49.48 -12.26
CA LYS A 712 41.91 49.50 -11.48
C LYS A 712 42.03 48.65 -10.20
N PRO A 713 41.32 48.99 -9.11
CA PRO A 713 41.99 49.29 -7.85
C PRO A 713 42.04 48.11 -6.87
N ASN A 714 43.26 47.75 -6.48
CA ASN A 714 43.53 47.46 -5.07
C ASN A 714 44.23 48.63 -4.35
N ASP A 715 44.65 49.69 -5.06
CA ASP A 715 45.30 50.88 -4.48
C ASP A 715 44.67 52.19 -5.01
N VAL A 716 43.82 52.80 -4.19
CA VAL A 716 43.12 54.06 -4.48
C VAL A 716 44.08 55.27 -4.54
N ASP A 717 45.23 55.16 -3.89
CA ASP A 717 46.25 56.22 -3.85
C ASP A 717 46.98 56.36 -5.19
N GLU A 718 47.22 55.27 -5.93
CA GLU A 718 47.91 55.27 -7.23
C GLU A 718 47.11 56.00 -8.33
N LEU A 719 45.77 55.88 -8.31
CA LEU A 719 44.86 56.64 -9.19
C LEU A 719 44.98 58.15 -8.94
N CYS A 720 45.03 58.56 -7.66
CA CYS A 720 45.13 59.96 -7.29
C CYS A 720 46.49 60.55 -7.68
N GLU A 721 47.59 59.83 -7.42
CA GLU A 721 48.95 60.24 -7.79
C GLU A 721 49.13 60.37 -9.31
N THR A 722 48.54 59.45 -10.08
CA THR A 722 48.61 59.51 -11.54
C THR A 722 47.81 60.68 -12.10
N VAL A 723 46.64 60.98 -11.54
CA VAL A 723 45.87 62.19 -11.91
C VAL A 723 46.65 63.46 -11.57
N ASP A 724 47.30 63.53 -10.40
CA ASP A 724 48.14 64.66 -9.99
C ASP A 724 49.31 64.90 -10.96
N ARG A 725 50.00 63.82 -11.36
CA ARG A 725 51.13 63.84 -12.32
C ARG A 725 50.71 64.30 -13.72
N LEU A 726 49.55 63.86 -14.21
CA LEU A 726 49.09 64.16 -15.57
C LEU A 726 48.57 65.59 -15.74
N ILE A 727 48.00 66.16 -14.67
CA ILE A 727 47.44 67.51 -14.68
C ILE A 727 48.52 68.57 -14.39
N ARG A 728 49.61 68.21 -13.70
CA ARG A 728 50.75 69.08 -13.40
C ARG A 728 52.06 68.51 -13.97
N PRO A 729 52.31 68.64 -15.29
CA PRO A 729 53.58 68.20 -15.86
C PRO A 729 54.70 69.17 -15.46
N GLY A 730 55.34 68.92 -14.31
CA GLY A 730 56.48 69.68 -13.79
C GLY A 730 56.37 70.05 -12.31
N ALA A 731 56.73 69.12 -11.43
CA ALA A 731 57.28 69.36 -10.10
C ALA A 731 58.49 68.44 -9.90
#